data_AF-A0AA97EJ80-F1
#
_entry.id   AF-A0AA97EJ80-F1
#
_cell.length_a   1.000
_cell.length_b   1.000
_cell.length_c   1.000
_cell.angle_alpha   90.00
_cell.angle_beta   90.00
_cell.angle_gamma   90.00
#
_symmetry.space_group_name_H-M   'P 1'
#
loop_
_entity.id
_entity.type
_entity.pdbx_description
1 polymer ?
#
loop_
_entity_poly.entity_id
_entity_poly.type
_entity_poly.pdbx_seq_one_letter_code
_entity_poly.pdbx_strand_id
1 'polypeptide(L)'
;MPLPLILPAVPPAPVLAEVALVSTAAQARRLELPNAALASTDPITATPIDLTGAELLFPLAQNTAPESEPFRPALEIAPALGPETSPETSPETSPAPPASAPLAPEPDPVDLSPEADAPGDEEAAPLPEPADSPLGDANTIRLQADRQTFEPIRQIVTAAGDVLIQFGTGQIAADRLWVNLVNRHVQADGNVLFNRNNQILEGSAATYNLLQGSGVMENGRGELQITTLADDFSDPFSGPAQGDGRPLDYRQQNQGTISQVTSTGRVAVATSDPVSLLEGQTNDVRRLRFESDRLYFDAEGWYADEIRVTNDPFSPPELEFRASNVRLTPINEVNDELVFSDPRLVFNQGLTIPILRRRYVLTRGQLPAEALNPLPTGIGIDGRDRDGLFVEAEFPLPVAGPFNISVAPQFLVSRWLGSSNYNLADPANLGIAVRVDGPLGPRTSATGNVSLAGLDLINFRDRLRGSFRGQHLLGNHRLNLEYSYRDRLFNGSLGFQDVQNSLGMLLESPNITLGNSGINLTYQVSGQYVTANTDRPNLLGPGVGVGLTDLFRVQGAADLSRGFLLWQGQPLPATQTEGLRYSDRPLVPNLQLGVGVRSVVTYYSSDDLQESLEGRISLSGQLGRLQRNTFDYTRFNIGFSRNIIGGDTSPFLFDRTVDQMVLSGGIVQQIYGPFLAGFQTAINLDSGRVIDTNLIFEYRRRAYGLLVSYSPNQDTGFVGFRISTFDWVGRTAPFDADPTTPSEVVVQ
;
A
#
# COMPACT_ATOMS: atom_id res chain seq x y z
N MET A 1 -76.26 39.71 -2.07
CA MET A 1 -76.43 39.51 -3.52
C MET A 1 -76.67 40.89 -4.13
N PRO A 2 -75.99 41.29 -5.22
CA PRO A 2 -76.13 40.62 -6.51
C PRO A 2 -74.81 40.20 -7.21
N LEU A 3 -74.98 39.24 -8.13
CA LEU A 3 -74.25 38.83 -9.35
C LEU A 3 -72.69 38.96 -9.48
N PRO A 4 -72.00 37.95 -10.07
CA PRO A 4 -70.54 37.88 -10.17
C PRO A 4 -69.94 38.57 -11.42
N LEU A 5 -68.69 39.02 -11.30
CA LEU A 5 -67.85 39.44 -12.43
C LEU A 5 -67.09 38.27 -13.07
N ILE A 6 -66.94 38.33 -14.39
CA ILE A 6 -66.12 37.41 -15.20
C ILE A 6 -64.70 37.98 -15.33
N LEU A 7 -63.69 37.16 -15.03
CA LEU A 7 -62.28 37.46 -15.28
C LEU A 7 -61.84 36.88 -16.64
N PRO A 8 -61.11 37.64 -17.49
CA PRO A 8 -60.47 37.08 -18.68
C PRO A 8 -59.19 36.30 -18.32
N ALA A 9 -58.87 35.27 -19.12
CA ALA A 9 -57.82 34.30 -18.84
C ALA A 9 -56.39 34.79 -19.16
N VAL A 10 -55.42 34.18 -18.47
CA VAL A 10 -53.97 34.41 -18.61
C VAL A 10 -53.43 33.65 -19.85
N PRO A 11 -52.53 34.23 -20.66
CA PRO A 11 -51.91 33.52 -21.78
C PRO A 11 -50.81 32.53 -21.31
N PRO A 12 -50.60 31.40 -22.02
CA PRO A 12 -49.58 30.41 -21.67
C PRO A 12 -48.14 30.87 -21.99
N ALA A 13 -47.18 30.24 -21.31
CA ALA A 13 -45.74 30.47 -21.45
C ALA A 13 -45.15 29.86 -22.76
N PRO A 14 -43.98 30.34 -23.24
CA PRO A 14 -43.37 29.85 -24.48
C PRO A 14 -42.79 28.43 -24.35
N VAL A 15 -42.77 27.70 -25.47
CA VAL A 15 -42.34 26.30 -25.59
C VAL A 15 -40.85 26.24 -25.96
N LEU A 16 -40.08 25.41 -25.25
CA LEU A 16 -38.71 25.03 -25.61
C LEU A 16 -38.71 24.12 -26.85
N ALA A 17 -37.82 24.39 -27.81
CA ALA A 17 -37.70 23.61 -29.02
C ALA A 17 -36.68 22.47 -28.85
N GLU A 18 -37.16 21.24 -28.79
CA GLU A 18 -36.34 20.02 -28.89
C GLU A 18 -36.27 19.57 -30.36
N VAL A 19 -35.06 19.26 -30.85
CA VAL A 19 -34.83 18.84 -32.25
C VAL A 19 -34.08 17.52 -32.26
N ALA A 20 -34.78 16.44 -32.59
CA ALA A 20 -34.20 15.13 -32.90
C ALA A 20 -34.17 14.94 -34.43
N LEU A 21 -33.07 14.39 -34.95
CA LEU A 21 -32.89 14.06 -36.37
C LEU A 21 -32.61 12.56 -36.51
N VAL A 22 -33.46 11.86 -37.28
CA VAL A 22 -33.37 10.41 -37.50
C VAL A 22 -33.32 10.13 -39.00
N SER A 23 -32.35 9.30 -39.44
CA SER A 23 -32.23 8.83 -40.82
C SER A 23 -32.91 7.48 -41.01
N THR A 24 -33.64 7.31 -42.12
CA THR A 24 -34.41 6.10 -42.42
C THR A 24 -33.54 4.95 -42.96
N ALA A 25 -33.80 3.73 -42.47
CA ALA A 25 -33.21 2.48 -42.98
C ALA A 25 -34.30 1.55 -43.55
N ALA A 26 -33.93 0.73 -44.54
CA ALA A 26 -34.86 -0.11 -45.31
C ALA A 26 -35.18 -1.46 -44.62
N GLN A 27 -36.34 -2.01 -44.94
CA GLN A 27 -36.94 -3.19 -44.28
C GLN A 27 -36.32 -4.53 -44.72
N ALA A 28 -36.16 -5.45 -43.75
CA ALA A 28 -36.12 -6.89 -44.00
C ALA A 28 -36.80 -7.68 -42.84
N ARG A 29 -37.56 -8.70 -43.23
CA ARG A 29 -38.63 -9.44 -42.50
C ARG A 29 -38.30 -10.08 -41.13
N ARG A 30 -39.35 -10.11 -40.29
CA ARG A 30 -39.63 -10.96 -39.11
C ARG A 30 -39.24 -12.44 -39.23
N LEU A 31 -38.93 -13.03 -38.08
CA LEU A 31 -39.47 -14.32 -37.58
C LEU A 31 -39.49 -14.29 -36.03
N GLU A 32 -40.66 -14.48 -35.42
CA GLU A 32 -40.88 -14.57 -33.96
C GLU A 32 -41.30 -16.00 -33.59
N LEU A 33 -40.92 -16.51 -32.41
CA LEU A 33 -41.54 -17.60 -31.62
C LEU A 33 -40.70 -17.83 -30.32
N PRO A 34 -41.22 -18.45 -29.22
CA PRO A 34 -41.64 -17.63 -28.09
C PRO A 34 -41.02 -17.99 -26.71
N ASN A 35 -41.47 -17.25 -25.70
CA ASN A 35 -41.11 -17.29 -24.28
C ASN A 35 -41.55 -18.57 -23.52
N ALA A 36 -40.70 -19.06 -22.60
CA ALA A 36 -41.07 -19.83 -21.38
C ALA A 36 -39.86 -19.84 -20.41
N ALA A 37 -39.86 -19.07 -19.32
CA ALA A 37 -40.48 -19.37 -18.01
C ALA A 37 -39.63 -20.32 -17.12
N LEU A 38 -38.97 -19.74 -16.11
CA LEU A 38 -38.22 -20.42 -15.05
C LEU A 38 -39.06 -20.52 -13.77
N ALA A 39 -39.08 -21.70 -13.14
CA ALA A 39 -39.52 -21.94 -11.76
C ALA A 39 -38.71 -23.14 -11.21
N SER A 40 -37.85 -22.94 -10.21
CA SER A 40 -38.12 -23.09 -8.77
C SER A 40 -37.66 -24.45 -8.22
N THR A 41 -36.60 -24.45 -7.41
CA THR A 41 -36.19 -25.57 -6.53
C THR A 41 -35.68 -25.03 -5.21
N ASP A 42 -36.15 -25.62 -4.11
CA ASP A 42 -35.99 -25.14 -2.73
C ASP A 42 -34.58 -25.30 -2.12
N PRO A 43 -34.26 -24.53 -1.05
CA PRO A 43 -32.97 -24.59 -0.38
C PRO A 43 -32.78 -25.84 0.49
N ILE A 44 -31.55 -26.37 0.51
CA ILE A 44 -31.16 -27.50 1.37
C ILE A 44 -30.72 -27.01 2.75
N THR A 45 -31.39 -27.48 3.79
CA THR A 45 -31.10 -27.21 5.20
C THR A 45 -29.83 -27.93 5.66
N ALA A 46 -28.84 -27.19 6.15
CA ALA A 46 -27.68 -27.74 6.86
C ALA A 46 -27.89 -27.69 8.38
N THR A 47 -27.66 -28.81 9.07
CA THR A 47 -27.80 -28.91 10.54
C THR A 47 -26.50 -28.53 11.27
N PRO A 48 -26.58 -27.83 12.42
CA PRO A 48 -25.40 -27.51 13.22
C PRO A 48 -24.91 -28.72 14.01
N ILE A 49 -23.59 -28.88 14.11
CA ILE A 49 -22.93 -29.82 15.02
C ILE A 49 -22.42 -29.04 16.22
N ASP A 50 -22.85 -29.44 17.41
CA ASP A 50 -22.52 -28.82 18.69
C ASP A 50 -21.31 -29.52 19.32
N LEU A 51 -20.29 -28.74 19.72
CA LEU A 51 -19.05 -29.26 20.33
C LEU A 51 -18.69 -28.42 21.56
N THR A 52 -19.26 -28.83 22.69
CA THR A 52 -18.87 -28.35 24.03
C THR A 52 -17.84 -29.30 24.63
N GLY A 53 -16.75 -28.77 25.20
CA GLY A 53 -15.69 -29.59 25.78
C GLY A 53 -14.35 -28.86 25.91
N ALA A 54 -14.23 -27.95 26.87
CA ALA A 54 -12.93 -27.54 27.37
C ALA A 54 -12.40 -28.61 28.35
N GLU A 55 -11.11 -28.94 28.29
CA GLU A 55 -10.28 -29.62 29.32
C GLU A 55 -8.97 -30.13 28.64
N LEU A 56 -7.96 -29.27 28.48
CA LEU A 56 -6.55 -29.68 28.26
C LEU A 56 -5.58 -28.57 28.71
N LEU A 57 -5.36 -28.48 30.03
CA LEU A 57 -4.19 -27.84 30.62
C LEU A 57 -3.45 -28.89 31.46
N PHE A 58 -2.12 -28.83 31.43
CA PHE A 58 -1.14 -29.79 31.96
C PHE A 58 -1.46 -30.37 33.37
N PRO A 59 -1.04 -31.62 33.64
CA PRO A 59 0.27 -31.75 34.30
C PRO A 59 1.14 -32.91 33.78
N LEU A 60 2.45 -32.66 33.66
CA LEU A 60 3.48 -33.71 33.59
C LEU A 60 4.57 -33.40 34.63
N ALA A 61 4.47 -34.04 35.78
CA ALA A 61 5.53 -34.14 36.78
C ALA A 61 5.34 -35.43 37.60
N GLN A 62 6.41 -36.24 37.68
CA GLN A 62 6.49 -37.54 38.38
C GLN A 62 5.68 -38.65 37.67
N ASN A 63 6.18 -39.88 37.46
CA ASN A 63 7.19 -40.60 38.24
C ASN A 63 7.91 -41.72 37.45
N THR A 64 9.12 -42.09 37.88
CA THR A 64 9.87 -43.37 37.66
C THR A 64 10.18 -43.89 36.24
N ALA A 65 11.47 -44.21 36.02
CA ALA A 65 11.99 -45.01 34.90
C ALA A 65 11.60 -46.51 35.00
N PRO A 66 11.80 -47.31 33.94
CA PRO A 66 13.09 -47.98 33.82
C PRO A 66 13.76 -47.94 32.43
N GLU A 67 15.02 -48.39 32.45
CA GLU A 67 16.05 -48.45 31.41
C GLU A 67 15.71 -49.29 30.16
N SER A 68 16.02 -48.78 28.96
CA SER A 68 16.21 -49.59 27.73
C SER A 68 17.06 -48.84 26.68
N GLU A 69 17.78 -49.58 25.84
CA GLU A 69 18.95 -49.13 25.05
C GLU A 69 18.65 -48.22 23.82
N PRO A 70 19.63 -47.43 23.35
CA PRO A 70 19.44 -46.46 22.27
C PRO A 70 19.41 -47.08 20.86
N PHE A 71 18.36 -46.77 20.10
CA PHE A 71 18.24 -47.13 18.69
C PHE A 71 19.01 -46.15 17.78
N ARG A 72 19.89 -46.67 16.91
CA ARG A 72 20.59 -45.88 15.87
C ARG A 72 20.10 -46.28 14.48
N PRO A 73 19.63 -45.34 13.64
CA PRO A 73 19.58 -45.51 12.19
C PRO A 73 20.91 -45.03 11.58
N ALA A 74 21.55 -45.88 10.77
CA ALA A 74 22.69 -45.50 9.95
C ALA A 74 22.23 -45.04 8.56
N LEU A 75 22.89 -44.03 8.00
CA LEU A 75 22.79 -43.65 6.60
C LEU A 75 24.20 -43.47 6.06
N GLU A 76 24.65 -44.44 5.27
CA GLU A 76 25.98 -44.51 4.68
C GLU A 76 25.88 -44.16 3.18
N ILE A 77 26.64 -43.14 2.74
CA ILE A 77 26.74 -42.74 1.33
C ILE A 77 28.22 -42.81 0.95
N ALA A 78 28.54 -43.60 -0.07
CA ALA A 78 29.88 -43.72 -0.64
C ALA A 78 29.83 -43.59 -2.18
N PRO A 79 30.70 -42.77 -2.81
CA PRO A 79 30.77 -42.59 -4.27
C PRO A 79 32.00 -43.27 -4.91
N ALA A 80 31.96 -43.61 -6.21
CA ALA A 80 33.13 -43.88 -7.06
C ALA A 80 32.79 -43.89 -8.58
N LEU A 81 33.80 -43.73 -9.46
CA LEU A 81 33.66 -43.52 -10.92
C LEU A 81 34.27 -44.66 -11.81
N GLY A 82 33.61 -44.93 -12.95
CA GLY A 82 34.18 -45.34 -14.27
C GLY A 82 34.85 -46.73 -14.43
N PRO A 83 35.34 -47.11 -15.64
CA PRO A 83 35.12 -46.53 -16.99
C PRO A 83 34.91 -47.57 -18.16
N GLU A 84 34.69 -47.10 -19.41
CA GLU A 84 34.90 -47.77 -20.75
C GLU A 84 34.09 -49.07 -21.10
N THR A 85 33.74 -49.47 -22.35
CA THR A 85 33.83 -48.95 -23.75
C THR A 85 32.72 -49.58 -24.65
N SER A 86 32.47 -49.05 -25.86
CA SER A 86 31.48 -49.52 -26.86
C SER A 86 32.00 -50.65 -27.79
N PRO A 87 31.16 -51.30 -28.66
CA PRO A 87 30.84 -50.71 -29.98
C PRO A 87 29.44 -50.99 -30.61
N GLU A 88 29.13 -50.17 -31.62
CA GLU A 88 28.16 -50.19 -32.73
C GLU A 88 27.12 -51.33 -32.93
N THR A 89 25.86 -50.96 -33.17
CA THR A 89 25.23 -50.90 -34.53
C THR A 89 23.78 -50.34 -34.50
N SER A 90 23.29 -49.84 -35.63
CA SER A 90 21.91 -49.36 -35.89
C SER A 90 21.39 -50.03 -37.20
N PRO A 91 20.13 -49.83 -37.67
CA PRO A 91 18.97 -49.10 -37.13
C PRO A 91 17.63 -49.90 -37.14
N GLU A 92 16.53 -49.34 -36.58
CA GLU A 92 15.21 -49.15 -37.26
C GLU A 92 14.04 -48.70 -36.33
N THR A 93 13.35 -47.64 -36.78
CA THR A 93 11.88 -47.44 -36.87
C THR A 93 10.93 -47.45 -35.64
N SER A 94 10.06 -46.42 -35.60
CA SER A 94 8.98 -46.15 -34.63
C SER A 94 7.63 -46.81 -35.00
N PRO A 95 6.65 -46.86 -34.07
CA PRO A 95 5.25 -46.69 -34.46
C PRO A 95 4.45 -45.71 -33.57
N ALA A 96 3.23 -45.38 -34.03
CA ALA A 96 2.31 -44.36 -33.48
C ALA A 96 0.89 -44.96 -33.25
N PRO A 97 -0.11 -44.24 -32.69
CA PRO A 97 -1.37 -44.82 -32.21
C PRO A 97 -2.51 -44.87 -33.26
N PRO A 98 -3.59 -45.66 -33.03
CA PRO A 98 -4.68 -45.83 -33.99
C PRO A 98 -5.98 -45.06 -33.66
N ALA A 99 -6.84 -44.92 -34.68
CA ALA A 99 -8.23 -44.43 -34.62
C ALA A 99 -9.12 -45.15 -35.65
N SER A 100 -10.45 -45.23 -35.45
CA SER A 100 -11.54 -45.16 -36.47
C SER A 100 -12.92 -45.70 -36.00
N ALA A 101 -14.01 -45.23 -36.65
CA ALA A 101 -15.45 -45.46 -36.37
C ALA A 101 -16.08 -46.56 -37.30
N PRO A 102 -17.38 -46.53 -37.74
CA PRO A 102 -18.73 -46.28 -37.13
C PRO A 102 -19.78 -47.40 -37.46
N LEU A 103 -21.09 -47.25 -37.13
CA LEU A 103 -22.30 -47.56 -37.98
C LEU A 103 -23.68 -47.40 -37.24
N ALA A 104 -24.79 -47.29 -38.00
CA ALA A 104 -26.21 -47.03 -37.60
C ALA A 104 -27.14 -48.27 -37.86
N PRO A 105 -28.51 -48.27 -37.87
CA PRO A 105 -29.56 -47.22 -37.73
C PRO A 105 -30.88 -47.56 -36.93
N GLU A 106 -31.92 -46.72 -37.10
CA GLU A 106 -33.36 -46.66 -36.66
C GLU A 106 -34.20 -47.95 -36.40
N PRO A 107 -35.31 -47.85 -35.62
CA PRO A 107 -36.67 -47.74 -36.23
C PRO A 107 -37.77 -46.93 -35.45
N ASP A 108 -38.74 -46.41 -36.22
CA ASP A 108 -40.15 -46.06 -35.85
C ASP A 108 -41.11 -47.26 -36.17
N PRO A 109 -42.47 -47.27 -35.93
CA PRO A 109 -43.42 -46.22 -35.48
C PRO A 109 -44.46 -46.69 -34.39
N VAL A 110 -45.47 -45.85 -34.07
CA VAL A 110 -46.95 -46.12 -34.20
C VAL A 110 -47.81 -45.06 -33.44
N ASP A 111 -48.93 -44.69 -34.07
CA ASP A 111 -49.96 -43.69 -33.72
C ASP A 111 -51.02 -44.17 -32.69
N LEU A 112 -51.76 -43.24 -32.05
CA LEU A 112 -53.19 -43.35 -31.64
C LEU A 112 -53.69 -42.08 -30.88
N SER A 113 -54.72 -41.41 -31.41
CA SER A 113 -55.61 -40.44 -30.70
C SER A 113 -56.94 -41.14 -30.26
N PRO A 114 -57.82 -40.62 -29.36
CA PRO A 114 -58.68 -39.43 -29.62
C PRO A 114 -59.20 -38.59 -28.39
N GLU A 115 -60.05 -37.59 -28.71
CA GLU A 115 -61.11 -36.81 -27.97
C GLU A 115 -61.57 -37.22 -26.53
N ALA A 116 -62.24 -36.39 -25.69
CA ALA A 116 -62.88 -35.04 -25.72
C ALA A 116 -62.69 -34.36 -24.32
N ASP A 117 -63.19 -33.17 -23.90
CA ASP A 117 -64.44 -32.42 -24.18
C ASP A 117 -64.34 -30.95 -23.63
N ALA A 118 -65.21 -30.01 -24.05
CA ALA A 118 -65.26 -28.59 -23.59
C ALA A 118 -66.70 -28.16 -23.18
N PRO A 119 -66.94 -27.09 -22.37
CA PRO A 119 -66.73 -25.63 -22.64
C PRO A 119 -65.94 -24.91 -21.49
N GLY A 120 -65.78 -23.58 -21.34
CA GLY A 120 -66.28 -22.36 -22.04
C GLY A 120 -66.96 -21.36 -21.06
N ASP A 121 -67.08 -20.03 -21.27
CA ASP A 121 -66.65 -19.10 -22.34
C ASP A 121 -66.63 -17.61 -21.84
N GLU A 122 -65.80 -16.73 -22.46
CA GLU A 122 -65.74 -15.22 -22.38
C GLU A 122 -65.48 -14.54 -21.00
N GLU A 123 -64.85 -13.36 -20.84
CA GLU A 123 -64.51 -12.23 -21.74
C GLU A 123 -63.18 -11.54 -21.31
N ALA A 124 -62.49 -10.80 -22.19
CA ALA A 124 -61.14 -10.27 -21.95
C ALA A 124 -61.02 -8.73 -21.92
N ALA A 125 -60.10 -8.21 -21.10
CA ALA A 125 -59.63 -6.82 -21.13
C ALA A 125 -58.08 -6.79 -21.07
N PRO A 126 -57.38 -5.99 -21.90
CA PRO A 126 -55.93 -6.05 -22.01
C PRO A 126 -55.20 -5.25 -20.90
N LEU A 127 -54.12 -5.83 -20.38
CA LEU A 127 -53.13 -5.17 -19.53
C LEU A 127 -51.99 -4.59 -20.40
N PRO A 128 -51.27 -3.55 -19.93
CA PRO A 128 -50.35 -2.77 -20.76
C PRO A 128 -49.06 -3.52 -21.12
N GLU A 129 -48.53 -3.21 -22.30
CA GLU A 129 -47.24 -3.72 -22.79
C GLU A 129 -46.05 -3.19 -21.95
N PRO A 130 -44.99 -4.00 -21.75
CA PRO A 130 -43.76 -3.54 -21.10
C PRO A 130 -43.02 -2.56 -22.02
N ALA A 131 -42.46 -1.50 -21.43
CA ALA A 131 -41.73 -0.49 -22.19
C ALA A 131 -40.38 -1.02 -22.71
N ASP A 132 -40.20 -1.03 -24.03
CA ASP A 132 -38.91 -1.23 -24.67
C ASP A 132 -37.89 -0.19 -24.18
N SER A 133 -36.72 -0.67 -23.75
CA SER A 133 -35.56 0.17 -23.46
C SER A 133 -34.69 0.29 -24.73
N PRO A 134 -34.51 1.48 -25.32
CA PRO A 134 -33.85 1.61 -26.61
C PRO A 134 -32.31 1.52 -26.49
N LEU A 135 -31.72 0.47 -27.06
CA LEU A 135 -30.28 0.38 -27.35
C LEU A 135 -29.90 1.26 -28.57
N GLY A 136 -30.36 2.51 -28.61
CA GLY A 136 -30.25 3.41 -29.77
C GLY A 136 -29.39 4.67 -29.58
N ASP A 137 -29.08 5.06 -28.33
CA ASP A 137 -28.68 6.44 -28.02
C ASP A 137 -27.18 6.77 -28.11
N ALA A 138 -26.30 5.81 -28.43
CA ALA A 138 -24.85 6.01 -28.44
C ALA A 138 -24.34 7.05 -29.47
N ASN A 139 -25.20 7.53 -30.37
CA ASN A 139 -24.87 8.53 -31.40
C ASN A 139 -25.64 9.85 -31.24
N THR A 140 -26.44 10.00 -30.18
CA THR A 140 -27.28 11.18 -29.93
C THR A 140 -26.49 12.23 -29.15
N ILE A 141 -26.34 13.44 -29.71
CA ILE A 141 -25.79 14.60 -29.02
C ILE A 141 -26.95 15.40 -28.43
N ARG A 142 -26.99 15.56 -27.10
CA ARG A 142 -27.98 16.41 -26.41
C ARG A 142 -27.30 17.71 -25.99
N LEU A 143 -27.88 18.86 -26.33
CA LEU A 143 -27.36 20.19 -26.02
C LEU A 143 -28.42 21.04 -25.32
N GLN A 144 -28.10 21.53 -24.13
CA GLN A 144 -28.90 22.47 -23.34
C GLN A 144 -28.12 23.77 -23.15
N ALA A 145 -28.80 24.92 -23.21
CA ALA A 145 -28.24 26.26 -22.98
C ALA A 145 -29.37 27.30 -22.95
N ASP A 146 -29.13 28.46 -22.34
CA ASP A 146 -30.04 29.62 -22.37
C ASP A 146 -30.30 30.13 -23.79
N ARG A 147 -29.26 30.13 -24.63
CA ARG A 147 -29.32 30.60 -26.01
C ARG A 147 -28.61 29.62 -26.92
N GLN A 148 -29.30 29.18 -27.96
CA GLN A 148 -28.74 28.38 -29.05
C GLN A 148 -28.96 29.09 -30.39
N THR A 149 -28.04 28.92 -31.33
CA THR A 149 -28.11 29.48 -32.69
C THR A 149 -27.46 28.51 -33.67
N PHE A 150 -28.18 28.15 -34.74
CA PHE A 150 -27.70 27.23 -35.75
C PHE A 150 -27.43 27.97 -37.07
N GLU A 151 -26.24 27.79 -37.65
CA GLU A 151 -25.87 28.30 -38.98
C GLU A 151 -25.97 27.15 -40.01
N PRO A 152 -27.05 27.07 -40.84
CA PRO A 152 -27.32 25.88 -41.65
C PRO A 152 -26.28 25.60 -42.74
N ILE A 153 -25.62 26.65 -43.26
CA ILE A 153 -24.65 26.55 -44.36
C ILE A 153 -23.36 25.86 -43.89
N ARG A 154 -22.89 26.19 -42.69
CA ARG A 154 -21.68 25.61 -42.08
C ARG A 154 -21.98 24.45 -41.13
N GLN A 155 -23.26 24.23 -40.82
CA GLN A 155 -23.76 23.29 -39.82
C GLN A 155 -23.09 23.48 -38.45
N ILE A 156 -22.93 24.74 -38.04
CA ILE A 156 -22.37 25.12 -36.73
C ILE A 156 -23.52 25.48 -35.79
N VAL A 157 -23.54 24.85 -34.61
CA VAL A 157 -24.37 25.24 -33.47
C VAL A 157 -23.52 26.07 -32.53
N THR A 158 -23.97 27.27 -32.18
CA THR A 158 -23.38 28.12 -31.12
C THR A 158 -24.35 28.16 -29.95
N ALA A 159 -23.85 27.88 -28.75
CA ALA A 159 -24.58 27.94 -27.49
C ALA A 159 -23.89 28.90 -26.51
N ALA A 160 -24.67 29.56 -25.66
CA ALA A 160 -24.16 30.44 -24.60
C ALA A 160 -25.16 30.57 -23.43
N GLY A 161 -24.62 30.67 -22.21
CA GLY A 161 -25.37 30.68 -20.94
C GLY A 161 -25.74 29.26 -20.52
N ASP A 162 -25.23 28.83 -19.36
CA ASP A 162 -25.43 27.50 -18.76
C ASP A 162 -25.45 26.36 -19.79
N VAL A 163 -24.37 26.27 -20.58
CA VAL A 163 -24.28 25.28 -21.66
C VAL A 163 -23.91 23.93 -21.07
N LEU A 164 -24.69 22.90 -21.40
CA LEU A 164 -24.39 21.50 -21.12
C LEU A 164 -24.58 20.67 -22.41
N ILE A 165 -23.50 20.03 -22.87
CA ILE A 165 -23.54 19.04 -23.96
C ILE A 165 -23.26 17.64 -23.40
N GLN A 166 -24.08 16.67 -23.80
CA GLN A 166 -23.96 15.26 -23.42
C GLN A 166 -23.82 14.40 -24.70
N PHE A 167 -22.85 13.49 -24.70
CA PHE A 167 -22.55 12.59 -25.80
C PHE A 167 -22.08 11.23 -25.24
N GLY A 168 -22.84 10.16 -25.48
CA GLY A 168 -22.55 8.86 -24.85
C GLY A 168 -22.49 8.98 -23.32
N THR A 169 -21.35 8.57 -22.73
CA THR A 169 -21.05 8.71 -21.30
C THR A 169 -20.39 10.05 -20.92
N GLY A 170 -19.94 10.84 -21.90
CA GLY A 170 -19.23 12.11 -21.70
C GLY A 170 -20.17 13.32 -21.58
N GLN A 171 -19.79 14.27 -20.75
CA GLN A 171 -20.51 15.52 -20.53
C GLN A 171 -19.54 16.71 -20.47
N ILE A 172 -19.89 17.83 -21.12
CA ILE A 172 -19.14 19.09 -21.06
C ILE A 172 -20.11 20.21 -20.68
N ALA A 173 -19.80 20.95 -19.61
CA ALA A 173 -20.45 22.20 -19.26
C ALA A 173 -19.52 23.39 -19.53
N ALA A 174 -20.04 24.55 -19.94
CA ALA A 174 -19.27 25.77 -20.21
C ALA A 174 -20.16 27.03 -20.29
N ASP A 175 -19.54 28.21 -20.26
CA ASP A 175 -20.24 29.48 -20.50
C ASP A 175 -20.65 29.64 -21.97
N ARG A 176 -19.80 29.18 -22.90
CA ARG A 176 -19.97 29.25 -24.35
C ARG A 176 -19.47 28.00 -25.03
N LEU A 177 -20.13 27.62 -26.12
CA LEU A 177 -19.81 26.39 -26.85
C LEU A 177 -20.14 26.51 -28.35
N TRP A 178 -19.28 25.95 -29.19
CA TRP A 178 -19.47 25.82 -30.62
C TRP A 178 -19.33 24.34 -31.02
N VAL A 179 -20.33 23.80 -31.72
CA VAL A 179 -20.29 22.46 -32.31
C VAL A 179 -20.35 22.59 -33.82
N ASN A 180 -19.36 22.07 -34.54
CA ASN A 180 -19.48 21.82 -35.97
C ASN A 180 -19.98 20.39 -36.19
N LEU A 181 -21.19 20.24 -36.73
CA LEU A 181 -21.85 18.93 -36.89
C LEU A 181 -21.24 18.07 -38.02
N VAL A 182 -20.51 18.68 -38.97
CA VAL A 182 -19.89 17.97 -40.11
C VAL A 182 -18.70 17.15 -39.67
N ASN A 183 -17.77 17.77 -38.93
CA ASN A 183 -16.55 17.13 -38.44
C ASN A 183 -16.64 16.71 -36.96
N ARG A 184 -17.82 16.90 -36.34
CA ARG A 184 -18.14 16.68 -34.93
C ARG A 184 -17.10 17.27 -33.96
N HIS A 185 -16.64 18.47 -34.27
CA HIS A 185 -15.70 19.22 -33.45
C HIS A 185 -16.46 20.12 -32.47
N VAL A 186 -16.14 20.00 -31.19
CA VAL A 186 -16.67 20.82 -30.10
C VAL A 186 -15.57 21.75 -29.60
N GLN A 187 -15.86 23.03 -29.47
CA GLN A 187 -15.03 24.01 -28.79
C GLN A 187 -15.85 24.62 -27.65
N ALA A 188 -15.32 24.62 -26.43
CA ALA A 188 -15.93 25.17 -25.23
C ALA A 188 -15.01 26.25 -24.64
N ASP A 189 -15.58 27.34 -24.12
CA ASP A 189 -14.88 28.53 -23.66
C ASP A 189 -15.61 29.14 -22.45
N GLY A 190 -14.84 29.47 -21.41
CA GLY A 190 -15.36 29.93 -20.12
C GLY A 190 -15.86 28.78 -19.23
N ASN A 191 -15.29 28.69 -18.02
CA ASN A 191 -15.70 27.77 -16.94
C ASN A 191 -15.98 26.32 -17.41
N VAL A 192 -15.07 25.75 -18.20
CA VAL A 192 -15.29 24.44 -18.80
C VAL A 192 -15.15 23.35 -17.75
N LEU A 193 -16.19 22.55 -17.55
CA LEU A 193 -16.14 21.29 -16.80
C LEU A 193 -16.37 20.12 -17.74
N PHE A 194 -15.39 19.24 -17.87
CA PHE A 194 -15.49 17.96 -18.56
C PHE A 194 -15.67 16.84 -17.52
N ASN A 195 -16.68 15.99 -17.69
CA ASN A 195 -16.89 14.81 -16.87
C ASN A 195 -17.01 13.57 -17.75
N ARG A 196 -16.30 12.52 -17.37
CA ARG A 196 -16.40 11.17 -17.95
C ARG A 196 -16.23 10.15 -16.83
N ASN A 197 -17.22 9.26 -16.69
CA ASN A 197 -17.29 8.29 -15.61
C ASN A 197 -17.18 8.96 -14.23
N ASN A 198 -16.12 8.71 -13.46
CA ASN A 198 -15.89 9.31 -12.15
C ASN A 198 -14.87 10.47 -12.14
N GLN A 199 -14.35 10.88 -13.30
CA GLN A 199 -13.24 11.84 -13.41
C GLN A 199 -13.75 13.20 -13.90
N ILE A 200 -13.52 14.24 -13.09
CA ILE A 200 -13.96 15.62 -13.36
C ILE A 200 -12.71 16.48 -13.62
N LEU A 201 -12.68 17.10 -14.79
CA LEU A 201 -11.62 17.99 -15.24
C LEU A 201 -12.21 19.39 -15.46
N GLU A 202 -11.51 20.42 -15.01
CA GLU A 202 -11.90 21.82 -15.16
C GLU A 202 -10.85 22.57 -15.99
N GLY A 203 -11.25 23.50 -16.85
CA GLY A 203 -10.32 24.32 -17.64
C GLY A 203 -10.93 25.63 -18.11
N SER A 204 -10.09 26.53 -18.65
CA SER A 204 -10.57 27.81 -19.20
C SER A 204 -11.20 27.66 -20.58
N ALA A 205 -10.68 26.73 -21.38
CA ALA A 205 -11.19 26.37 -22.69
C ALA A 205 -10.90 24.88 -22.96
N ALA A 206 -11.76 24.24 -23.75
CA ALA A 206 -11.53 22.89 -24.24
C ALA A 206 -11.92 22.73 -25.71
N THR A 207 -11.21 21.85 -26.40
CA THR A 207 -11.48 21.48 -27.79
C THR A 207 -11.54 19.96 -27.85
N TYR A 208 -12.59 19.39 -28.42
CA TYR A 208 -12.83 17.95 -28.44
C TYR A 208 -13.34 17.46 -29.80
N ASN A 209 -12.80 16.35 -30.29
CA ASN A 209 -13.26 15.68 -31.50
C ASN A 209 -14.06 14.43 -31.13
N LEU A 210 -15.39 14.52 -31.25
CA LEU A 210 -16.33 13.44 -30.90
C LEU A 210 -16.15 12.18 -31.77
N LEU A 211 -15.48 12.25 -32.94
CA LEU A 211 -15.19 11.10 -33.79
C LEU A 211 -13.90 10.37 -33.39
N GLN A 212 -12.89 11.12 -32.94
CA GLN A 212 -11.56 10.59 -32.60
C GLN A 212 -11.41 10.27 -31.11
N GLY A 213 -12.33 10.76 -30.26
CA GLY A 213 -12.20 10.64 -28.80
C GLY A 213 -11.10 11.54 -28.22
N SER A 214 -10.50 12.41 -29.03
CA SER A 214 -9.31 13.19 -28.70
C SER A 214 -9.64 14.66 -28.40
N GLY A 215 -8.88 15.29 -27.52
CA GLY A 215 -9.09 16.68 -27.14
C GLY A 215 -7.86 17.40 -26.57
N VAL A 216 -8.05 18.70 -26.37
CA VAL A 216 -7.11 19.64 -25.75
C VAL A 216 -7.89 20.46 -24.72
N MET A 217 -7.35 20.63 -23.52
CA MET A 217 -7.87 21.51 -22.48
C MET A 217 -6.78 22.50 -22.06
N GLU A 218 -7.11 23.78 -22.02
CA GLU A 218 -6.22 24.87 -21.59
C GLU A 218 -6.47 25.16 -20.11
N ASN A 219 -5.39 25.39 -19.34
CA ASN A 219 -5.40 25.58 -17.88
C ASN A 219 -6.16 24.46 -17.15
N GLY A 220 -5.89 23.21 -17.52
CA GLY A 220 -6.59 22.02 -17.04
C GLY A 220 -6.21 21.66 -15.60
N ARG A 221 -7.20 21.52 -14.73
CA ARG A 221 -7.06 21.04 -13.34
C ARG A 221 -8.10 20.00 -12.99
N GLY A 222 -7.88 19.20 -11.96
CA GLY A 222 -8.88 18.23 -11.50
C GLY A 222 -8.41 17.33 -10.37
N GLU A 223 -9.31 16.45 -9.93
CA GLU A 223 -9.01 15.39 -8.95
C GLU A 223 -8.96 14.03 -9.67
N LEU A 224 -7.89 13.28 -9.46
CA LEU A 224 -7.66 11.97 -10.06
C LEU A 224 -7.77 10.89 -8.99
N GLN A 225 -8.73 9.99 -9.16
CA GLN A 225 -8.87 8.80 -8.31
C GLN A 225 -8.04 7.66 -8.90
N ILE A 226 -6.85 7.40 -8.35
CA ILE A 226 -5.87 6.45 -8.91
C ILE A 226 -6.46 5.03 -9.00
N THR A 227 -7.28 4.65 -8.01
CA THR A 227 -7.86 3.30 -7.92
C THR A 227 -8.86 2.95 -9.03
N THR A 228 -9.41 3.93 -9.74
CA THR A 228 -10.35 3.72 -10.86
C THR A 228 -9.83 4.28 -12.19
N LEU A 229 -8.67 4.97 -12.18
CA LEU A 229 -8.11 5.67 -13.33
C LEU A 229 -7.98 4.80 -14.58
N ALA A 230 -7.54 3.55 -14.44
CA ALA A 230 -7.39 2.61 -15.55
C ALA A 230 -8.76 2.23 -16.15
N ASP A 231 -9.74 1.87 -15.31
CA ASP A 231 -11.08 1.48 -15.75
C ASP A 231 -11.81 2.67 -16.39
N ASP A 232 -11.76 3.85 -15.75
CA ASP A 232 -12.45 5.08 -16.17
C ASP A 232 -12.03 5.57 -17.56
N PHE A 233 -10.82 5.25 -18.02
CA PHE A 233 -10.27 5.69 -19.31
C PHE A 233 -10.03 4.56 -20.33
N SER A 234 -10.24 3.29 -19.95
CA SER A 234 -9.95 2.10 -20.78
C SER A 234 -10.68 2.02 -22.13
N ASP A 235 -11.90 2.57 -22.23
CA ASP A 235 -12.72 2.54 -23.45
C ASP A 235 -13.64 3.79 -23.54
N PRO A 236 -13.70 4.49 -24.69
CA PRO A 236 -14.66 5.60 -24.92
C PRO A 236 -16.11 5.17 -25.19
N PHE A 237 -16.39 3.88 -25.40
CA PHE A 237 -17.72 3.36 -25.76
C PHE A 237 -18.21 2.21 -24.87
N SER A 238 -17.46 1.84 -23.82
CA SER A 238 -17.93 0.88 -22.82
C SER A 238 -19.15 1.44 -22.09
N GLY A 239 -20.18 0.59 -21.93
CA GLY A 239 -21.33 0.89 -21.09
C GLY A 239 -20.90 1.07 -19.62
N PRO A 240 -21.76 1.64 -18.76
CA PRO A 240 -21.37 2.06 -17.43
C PRO A 240 -20.74 0.90 -16.63
N ALA A 241 -19.46 1.07 -16.30
CA ALA A 241 -18.91 0.52 -15.06
C ALA A 241 -19.78 1.01 -13.88
N GLN A 242 -19.70 0.37 -12.71
CA GLN A 242 -20.61 0.62 -11.58
C GLN A 242 -20.43 1.98 -10.86
N GLY A 243 -19.94 3.02 -11.55
CA GLY A 243 -20.19 4.39 -11.16
C GLY A 243 -21.63 4.77 -11.49
N ASP A 244 -22.35 5.33 -10.51
CA ASP A 244 -23.57 6.07 -10.79
C ASP A 244 -23.23 7.09 -11.90
N GLY A 245 -23.86 6.97 -13.07
CA GLY A 245 -23.78 7.95 -14.16
C GLY A 245 -24.51 9.24 -13.77
N ARG A 246 -24.03 9.90 -12.71
CA ARG A 246 -24.60 11.14 -12.20
C ARG A 246 -24.47 12.17 -13.32
N PRO A 247 -25.57 12.85 -13.69
CA PRO A 247 -25.46 14.06 -14.49
C PRO A 247 -24.43 15.00 -13.85
N LEU A 248 -23.76 15.82 -14.66
CA LEU A 248 -23.18 17.09 -14.22
C LEU A 248 -24.33 17.96 -13.70
N ASP A 249 -24.76 17.64 -12.49
CA ASP A 249 -25.69 18.43 -11.71
C ASP A 249 -24.97 19.72 -11.36
N TYR A 250 -25.53 20.87 -11.74
CA TYR A 250 -24.98 22.21 -11.48
C TYR A 250 -24.63 22.43 -9.99
N ARG A 251 -25.17 21.60 -9.08
CA ARG A 251 -24.72 21.48 -7.69
C ARG A 251 -23.23 21.15 -7.51
N GLN A 252 -22.51 20.65 -8.52
CA GLN A 252 -21.05 20.48 -8.45
C GLN A 252 -20.29 21.81 -8.54
N GLN A 253 -20.80 22.82 -9.27
CA GLN A 253 -20.28 24.19 -9.16
C GLN A 253 -20.50 24.75 -7.74
N ASN A 254 -21.56 24.31 -7.07
CA ASN A 254 -21.90 24.62 -5.68
C ASN A 254 -21.35 23.59 -4.65
N GLN A 255 -20.33 22.80 -4.99
CA GLN A 255 -19.62 22.04 -3.96
C GLN A 255 -18.87 23.04 -3.06
N GLY A 256 -19.37 23.19 -1.84
CA GLY A 256 -18.78 24.09 -0.86
C GLY A 256 -17.32 23.78 -0.54
N THR A 257 -16.67 24.72 0.14
CA THR A 257 -15.26 24.68 0.55
C THR A 257 -14.86 23.33 1.16
N ILE A 258 -13.63 22.91 0.87
CA ILE A 258 -13.07 21.64 1.34
C ILE A 258 -13.34 21.38 2.84
N SER A 259 -13.84 20.18 3.12
CA SER A 259 -14.25 19.75 4.46
C SER A 259 -13.94 18.27 4.68
N GLN A 260 -14.07 17.82 5.93
CA GLN A 260 -13.87 16.42 6.34
C GLN A 260 -12.52 15.82 5.89
N VAL A 261 -11.46 16.64 5.92
CA VAL A 261 -10.11 16.17 5.58
C VAL A 261 -9.66 15.10 6.57
N THR A 262 -9.36 13.91 6.05
CA THR A 262 -8.86 12.77 6.82
C THR A 262 -7.53 12.30 6.26
N SER A 263 -6.61 11.83 7.11
CA SER A 263 -5.44 11.10 6.64
C SER A 263 -5.84 9.67 6.32
N THR A 264 -5.56 9.23 5.09
CA THR A 264 -5.79 7.85 4.66
C THR A 264 -4.59 6.95 4.95
N GLY A 265 -3.41 7.50 5.21
CA GLY A 265 -2.22 6.76 5.62
C GLY A 265 -0.92 7.47 5.23
N ARG A 266 0.13 6.68 5.00
CA ARG A 266 1.45 7.16 4.62
C ARG A 266 2.12 6.22 3.62
N VAL A 267 2.96 6.80 2.77
CA VAL A 267 3.98 6.12 1.99
C VAL A 267 5.34 6.60 2.49
N ALA A 268 6.31 5.71 2.63
CA ALA A 268 7.61 6.06 3.20
C ALA A 268 8.76 5.36 2.48
N VAL A 269 9.85 6.09 2.29
CA VAL A 269 11.11 5.58 1.73
C VAL A 269 12.22 5.86 2.73
N ALA A 270 13.05 4.86 3.00
CA ALA A 270 14.09 4.96 4.01
C ALA A 270 15.26 4.02 3.75
N THR A 271 16.32 4.19 4.54
CA THR A 271 17.61 3.50 4.41
C THR A 271 17.68 2.19 5.21
N SER A 272 16.55 1.80 5.77
CA SER A 272 16.23 0.49 6.35
C SER A 272 14.71 0.35 6.37
N ASP A 273 14.16 -0.63 7.09
CA ASP A 273 12.72 -0.80 7.26
C ASP A 273 12.00 0.52 7.62
N PRO A 274 11.06 1.01 6.79
CA PRO A 274 10.35 2.27 7.00
C PRO A 274 9.21 2.20 8.03
N VAL A 275 8.96 1.06 8.69
CA VAL A 275 7.89 0.89 9.71
C VAL A 275 7.85 2.01 10.76
N SER A 276 9.01 2.56 11.14
CA SER A 276 9.12 3.69 12.09
C SER A 276 8.48 4.99 11.59
N LEU A 277 8.52 5.27 10.28
CA LEU A 277 7.90 6.44 9.63
C LEU A 277 6.39 6.28 9.47
N LEU A 278 5.96 5.04 9.25
CA LEU A 278 4.57 4.71 8.96
C LEU A 278 3.69 4.83 10.22
N GLU A 279 4.25 4.71 11.43
CA GLU A 279 3.49 4.64 12.71
C GLU A 279 2.32 3.61 12.64
N GLY A 280 2.51 2.51 11.91
CA GLY A 280 1.46 1.50 11.66
C GLY A 280 0.33 1.96 10.71
N GLN A 281 0.55 3.00 9.90
CA GLN A 281 -0.41 3.51 8.90
C GLN A 281 0.18 3.36 7.49
N THR A 282 -0.07 2.23 6.84
CA THR A 282 0.28 2.00 5.43
C THR A 282 -0.99 2.04 4.58
N ASN A 283 -0.99 2.86 3.52
CA ASN A 283 -2.03 2.89 2.50
C ASN A 283 -1.49 3.58 1.25
N ASP A 284 -1.87 3.08 0.09
CA ASP A 284 -1.54 3.68 -1.20
C ASP A 284 -2.17 5.07 -1.37
N VAL A 285 -1.60 5.87 -2.28
CA VAL A 285 -2.19 7.14 -2.69
C VAL A 285 -3.49 6.85 -3.44
N ARG A 286 -4.64 7.24 -2.88
CA ARG A 286 -5.96 6.98 -3.49
C ARG A 286 -6.42 8.12 -4.39
N ARG A 287 -6.24 9.36 -3.92
CA ARG A 287 -6.63 10.58 -4.62
C ARG A 287 -5.43 11.50 -4.79
N LEU A 288 -5.33 12.09 -5.97
CA LEU A 288 -4.44 13.19 -6.32
C LEU A 288 -5.28 14.38 -6.82
N ARG A 289 -4.68 15.56 -6.81
CA ARG A 289 -5.11 16.68 -7.64
C ARG A 289 -3.98 17.08 -8.57
N PHE A 290 -4.34 17.66 -9.71
CA PHE A 290 -3.37 18.17 -10.67
C PHE A 290 -3.79 19.54 -11.22
N GLU A 291 -2.81 20.27 -11.73
CA GLU A 291 -2.96 21.44 -12.61
C GLU A 291 -1.99 21.27 -13.79
N SER A 292 -2.29 21.89 -14.92
CA SER A 292 -1.48 21.87 -16.14
C SER A 292 -1.81 23.07 -17.01
N ASP A 293 -0.83 23.66 -17.68
CA ASP A 293 -1.06 24.75 -18.64
C ASP A 293 -1.88 24.23 -19.83
N ARG A 294 -1.60 22.99 -20.24
CA ARG A 294 -2.35 22.32 -21.30
C ARG A 294 -2.36 20.80 -21.13
N LEU A 295 -3.53 20.20 -21.29
CA LEU A 295 -3.76 18.75 -21.27
C LEU A 295 -4.26 18.28 -22.63
N TYR A 296 -3.61 17.26 -23.18
CA TYR A 296 -3.95 16.59 -24.43
C TYR A 296 -4.27 15.12 -24.14
N PHE A 297 -5.29 14.60 -24.82
CA PHE A 297 -5.70 13.21 -24.72
C PHE A 297 -6.16 12.71 -26.09
N ASP A 298 -5.74 11.52 -26.49
CA ASP A 298 -6.11 10.84 -27.72
C ASP A 298 -6.23 9.33 -27.50
N ALA A 299 -6.31 8.53 -28.56
CA ALA A 299 -6.38 7.07 -28.46
C ALA A 299 -4.98 6.44 -28.21
N GLU A 300 -3.92 7.21 -28.46
CA GLU A 300 -2.52 6.84 -28.39
C GLU A 300 -1.88 7.20 -27.04
N GLY A 301 -2.54 8.00 -26.20
CA GLY A 301 -2.16 8.25 -24.82
C GLY A 301 -2.61 9.61 -24.25
N TRP A 302 -1.87 10.05 -23.23
CA TRP A 302 -2.06 11.35 -22.58
C TRP A 302 -0.78 12.16 -22.60
N TYR A 303 -0.90 13.46 -22.78
CA TYR A 303 0.22 14.39 -22.77
C TYR A 303 -0.16 15.68 -22.04
N ALA A 304 0.72 16.22 -21.21
CA ALA A 304 0.45 17.45 -20.45
C ALA A 304 1.68 18.36 -20.40
N ASP A 305 1.47 19.67 -20.49
CA ASP A 305 2.48 20.72 -20.35
C ASP A 305 2.40 21.40 -18.97
N GLU A 306 3.56 21.69 -18.38
CA GLU A 306 3.77 22.22 -17.02
C GLU A 306 2.83 21.60 -15.97
N ILE A 307 2.83 20.27 -15.91
CA ILE A 307 2.00 19.53 -14.97
C ILE A 307 2.51 19.70 -13.53
N ARG A 308 1.55 19.96 -12.65
CA ARG A 308 1.70 20.09 -11.19
C ARG A 308 0.79 19.06 -10.55
N VAL A 309 1.29 18.25 -9.63
CA VAL A 309 0.53 17.16 -8.99
C VAL A 309 0.77 17.16 -7.49
N THR A 310 -0.28 16.98 -6.70
CA THR A 310 -0.17 16.84 -5.24
C THR A 310 -1.26 15.96 -4.67
N ASN A 311 -1.01 15.39 -3.49
CA ASN A 311 -2.02 14.74 -2.65
C ASN A 311 -2.45 15.62 -1.47
N ASP A 312 -1.96 16.86 -1.38
CA ASP A 312 -2.28 17.81 -0.32
C ASP A 312 -3.70 18.37 -0.48
N PRO A 313 -4.57 18.26 0.54
CA PRO A 313 -5.91 18.80 0.49
C PRO A 313 -5.98 20.34 0.37
N PHE A 314 -4.94 21.08 0.73
CA PHE A 314 -5.01 22.55 0.84
C PHE A 314 -4.04 23.29 -0.07
N SER A 315 -4.47 24.46 -0.54
CA SER A 315 -3.65 25.40 -1.29
C SER A 315 -3.12 26.52 -0.38
N PRO A 316 -1.87 26.99 -0.58
CA PRO A 316 -0.87 26.38 -1.42
C PRO A 316 -0.36 25.04 -0.85
N PRO A 317 -0.03 24.06 -1.71
CA PRO A 317 0.37 22.74 -1.26
C PRO A 317 1.77 22.74 -0.63
N GLU A 318 1.93 21.94 0.43
CA GLU A 318 3.20 21.77 1.15
C GLU A 318 4.18 20.84 0.45
N LEU A 319 3.68 19.89 -0.33
CA LEU A 319 4.46 19.04 -1.24
C LEU A 319 3.79 19.03 -2.60
N GLU A 320 4.58 19.18 -3.65
CA GLU A 320 4.10 19.18 -5.02
C GLU A 320 5.13 18.49 -5.92
N PHE A 321 4.67 17.63 -6.82
CA PHE A 321 5.47 17.13 -7.94
C PHE A 321 5.22 18.06 -9.14
N ARG A 322 6.27 18.53 -9.80
CA ARG A 322 6.17 19.26 -11.07
C ARG A 322 6.96 18.57 -12.16
N ALA A 323 6.52 18.70 -13.39
CA ALA A 323 7.29 18.36 -14.58
C ALA A 323 6.88 19.30 -15.73
N SER A 324 7.84 19.72 -16.56
CA SER A 324 7.54 20.61 -17.68
C SER A 324 6.74 19.93 -18.79
N ASN A 325 6.88 18.61 -18.95
CA ASN A 325 5.98 17.81 -19.77
C ASN A 325 5.76 16.42 -19.14
N VAL A 326 4.57 15.86 -19.34
CA VAL A 326 4.22 14.46 -19.10
C VAL A 326 3.80 13.81 -20.40
N ARG A 327 4.18 12.54 -20.58
CA ARG A 327 3.63 11.66 -21.60
C ARG A 327 3.34 10.28 -21.01
N LEU A 328 2.11 9.83 -21.13
CA LEU A 328 1.67 8.47 -20.87
C LEU A 328 1.36 7.80 -22.21
N THR A 329 2.01 6.66 -22.50
CA THR A 329 1.79 5.88 -23.74
C THR A 329 1.62 4.40 -23.40
N PRO A 330 0.54 3.74 -23.87
CA PRO A 330 0.36 2.31 -23.65
C PRO A 330 1.44 1.51 -24.41
N ILE A 331 2.04 0.53 -23.74
CA ILE A 331 3.02 -0.40 -24.32
C ILE A 331 2.31 -1.67 -24.79
N ASN A 332 1.35 -2.16 -24.00
CA ASN A 332 0.48 -3.29 -24.26
C ASN A 332 -0.77 -3.22 -23.37
N GLU A 333 -1.66 -4.20 -23.43
CA GLU A 333 -2.93 -4.29 -22.66
C GLU A 333 -2.79 -4.19 -21.13
N VAL A 334 -1.57 -4.31 -20.58
CA VAL A 334 -1.29 -4.42 -19.13
C VAL A 334 -0.29 -3.36 -18.66
N ASN A 335 0.54 -2.81 -19.56
CA ASN A 335 1.67 -1.96 -19.22
C ASN A 335 1.64 -0.63 -19.98
N ASP A 336 1.82 0.47 -19.23
CA ASP A 336 1.95 1.82 -19.79
C ASP A 336 3.34 2.40 -19.49
N GLU A 337 3.83 3.25 -20.39
CA GLU A 337 5.04 4.03 -20.22
C GLU A 337 4.70 5.45 -19.81
N LEU A 338 5.19 5.90 -18.65
CA LEU A 338 5.05 7.26 -18.15
C LEU A 338 6.41 7.96 -18.15
N VAL A 339 6.53 9.03 -18.94
CA VAL A 339 7.77 9.80 -19.14
C VAL A 339 7.56 11.27 -18.73
N PHE A 340 8.52 11.80 -17.97
CA PHE A 340 8.54 13.16 -17.45
C PHE A 340 9.74 13.96 -17.98
N SER A 341 9.49 15.19 -18.42
CA SER A 341 10.52 16.21 -18.67
C SER A 341 10.72 17.08 -17.44
N ASP A 342 11.97 17.23 -16.98
CA ASP A 342 12.34 17.99 -15.77
C ASP A 342 11.47 17.71 -14.51
N PRO A 343 11.31 16.43 -14.10
CA PRO A 343 10.55 16.12 -12.88
C PRO A 343 11.25 16.65 -11.63
N ARG A 344 10.51 17.28 -10.73
CA ARG A 344 11.02 17.96 -9.53
C ARG A 344 10.00 17.95 -8.39
N LEU A 345 10.43 17.69 -7.16
CA LEU A 345 9.61 17.92 -5.96
C LEU A 345 9.79 19.36 -5.47
N VAL A 346 8.69 20.02 -5.15
CA VAL A 346 8.65 21.37 -4.58
C VAL A 346 8.05 21.30 -3.17
N PHE A 347 8.79 21.82 -2.19
CA PHE A 347 8.45 21.78 -0.76
C PHE A 347 8.12 23.19 -0.26
N ASN A 348 6.90 23.36 0.28
CA ASN A 348 6.31 24.63 0.73
C ASN A 348 6.50 25.78 -0.28
N GLN A 349 6.37 25.49 -1.59
CA GLN A 349 6.55 26.46 -2.68
C GLN A 349 7.95 27.12 -2.75
N GLY A 350 8.96 26.59 -2.05
CA GLY A 350 10.28 27.24 -1.92
C GLY A 350 11.48 26.36 -2.26
N LEU A 351 11.63 25.21 -1.58
CA LEU A 351 12.74 24.29 -1.86
C LEU A 351 12.35 23.37 -3.03
N THR A 352 13.16 23.34 -4.08
CA THR A 352 12.96 22.44 -5.24
C THR A 352 14.08 21.41 -5.30
N ILE A 353 13.73 20.13 -5.42
CA ILE A 353 14.67 19.00 -5.56
C ILE A 353 14.36 18.28 -6.88
N PRO A 354 15.30 18.23 -7.85
CA PRO A 354 15.08 17.51 -9.09
C PRO A 354 15.08 16.00 -8.86
N ILE A 355 14.18 15.28 -9.55
CA ILE A 355 14.10 13.83 -9.54
C ILE A 355 14.92 13.31 -10.73
N LEU A 356 15.86 12.40 -10.48
CA LEU A 356 16.73 11.91 -11.56
C LEU A 356 16.04 10.88 -12.47
N ARG A 357 15.05 10.13 -11.94
CA ARG A 357 14.27 9.15 -12.70
C ARG A 357 13.18 9.87 -13.48
N ARG A 358 13.21 9.72 -14.81
CA ARG A 358 12.26 10.35 -15.75
C ARG A 358 11.28 9.39 -16.39
N ARG A 359 11.53 8.08 -16.33
CA ARG A 359 10.74 7.04 -16.98
C ARG A 359 10.30 5.99 -15.97
N TYR A 360 9.01 5.70 -16.01
CA TYR A 360 8.32 4.71 -15.19
C TYR A 360 7.52 3.81 -16.12
N VAL A 361 7.40 2.54 -15.74
CA VAL A 361 6.45 1.62 -16.37
C VAL A 361 5.37 1.36 -15.33
N LEU A 362 4.13 1.63 -15.69
CA LEU A 362 2.96 1.30 -14.90
C LEU A 362 2.51 -0.09 -15.29
N THR A 363 2.14 -0.91 -14.31
CA THR A 363 1.49 -2.22 -14.57
C THR A 363 0.07 -2.13 -14.03
N ARG A 364 -0.92 -2.13 -14.92
CA ARG A 364 -2.35 -1.87 -14.60
C ARG A 364 -2.54 -0.59 -13.78
N GLY A 365 -1.95 0.51 -14.25
CA GLY A 365 -2.01 1.82 -13.59
C GLY A 365 -1.20 1.96 -12.28
N GLN A 366 -0.58 0.90 -11.77
CA GLN A 366 0.19 0.96 -10.53
C GLN A 366 1.62 1.45 -10.77
N LEU A 367 2.04 2.46 -10.02
CA LEU A 367 3.44 2.90 -9.92
C LEU A 367 4.26 1.87 -9.10
N PRO A 368 5.53 1.61 -9.46
CA PRO A 368 6.41 0.79 -8.63
C PRO A 368 6.71 1.50 -7.29
N ALA A 369 6.96 0.73 -6.23
CA ALA A 369 7.06 1.24 -4.86
C ALA A 369 8.15 2.31 -4.68
N GLU A 370 9.24 2.24 -5.44
CA GLU A 370 10.35 3.19 -5.40
C GLU A 370 10.10 4.45 -6.24
N ALA A 371 8.94 4.56 -6.91
CA ALA A 371 8.68 5.66 -7.84
C ALA A 371 8.70 7.05 -7.19
N LEU A 372 8.35 7.10 -5.90
CA LEU A 372 8.25 8.30 -5.08
C LEU A 372 9.55 8.63 -4.34
N ASN A 373 10.65 7.90 -4.54
CA ASN A 373 11.93 8.23 -3.93
C ASN A 373 12.57 9.44 -4.66
N PRO A 374 12.73 10.61 -4.01
CA PRO A 374 13.35 11.78 -4.64
C PRO A 374 14.86 11.65 -4.80
N LEU A 375 15.50 10.80 -4.00
CA LEU A 375 16.93 10.53 -4.09
C LEU A 375 17.14 9.25 -4.88
N PRO A 376 18.12 9.18 -5.80
CA PRO A 376 18.49 7.92 -6.46
C PRO A 376 19.13 6.91 -5.49
N THR A 377 19.38 7.32 -4.24
CA THR A 377 20.19 6.61 -3.25
C THR A 377 19.65 6.80 -1.83
N GLY A 378 19.64 5.74 -1.04
CA GLY A 378 19.60 5.80 0.42
C GLY A 378 20.96 6.19 1.03
N ILE A 379 20.95 6.71 2.26
CA ILE A 379 22.12 7.17 3.04
C ILE A 379 22.06 6.59 4.47
N GLY A 380 22.70 5.45 4.71
CA GLY A 380 22.71 4.79 6.02
C GLY A 380 23.97 5.06 6.83
N ILE A 381 23.91 4.77 8.14
CA ILE A 381 25.10 4.72 9.01
C ILE A 381 25.13 3.36 9.70
N ASP A 382 26.26 2.65 9.58
CA ASP A 382 26.51 1.34 10.18
C ASP A 382 28.00 1.15 10.46
N GLY A 383 28.43 1.52 11.66
CA GLY A 383 29.84 1.50 12.09
C GLY A 383 30.48 0.12 12.12
N ARG A 384 29.72 -0.94 12.38
CA ARG A 384 30.30 -2.28 12.66
C ARG A 384 30.67 -3.07 11.40
N ASP A 385 29.84 -3.04 10.36
CA ASP A 385 30.07 -3.83 9.14
C ASP A 385 30.45 -2.94 7.93
N ARG A 386 30.06 -1.66 7.95
CA ARG A 386 30.22 -0.70 6.84
C ARG A 386 31.15 0.48 7.19
N ASP A 387 31.75 0.47 8.37
CA ASP A 387 32.65 1.49 8.93
C ASP A 387 32.03 2.91 9.04
N GLY A 388 30.70 3.01 9.09
CA GLY A 388 29.97 4.25 9.31
C GLY A 388 29.04 4.61 8.15
N LEU A 389 29.20 5.82 7.59
CA LEU A 389 28.36 6.35 6.52
C LEU A 389 28.52 5.54 5.23
N PHE A 390 27.41 5.09 4.67
CA PHE A 390 27.32 4.48 3.36
C PHE A 390 26.16 5.07 2.56
N VAL A 391 26.27 4.98 1.24
CA VAL A 391 25.16 5.26 0.31
C VAL A 391 24.82 4.00 -0.46
N GLU A 392 23.56 3.80 -0.79
CA GLU A 392 23.09 2.63 -1.54
C GLU A 392 22.02 3.02 -2.55
N ALA A 393 21.88 2.28 -3.65
CA ALA A 393 20.83 2.53 -4.63
C ALA A 393 20.01 1.24 -4.83
N GLU A 394 18.81 1.17 -4.25
CA GLU A 394 17.96 -0.02 -4.40
C GLU A 394 17.31 -0.03 -5.80
N PHE A 395 17.53 -1.11 -6.55
CA PHE A 395 16.94 -1.35 -7.86
C PHE A 395 16.10 -2.64 -7.82
N PRO A 396 14.78 -2.58 -8.06
CA PRO A 396 13.98 -3.79 -8.27
C PRO A 396 14.41 -4.47 -9.58
N LEU A 397 14.58 -5.78 -9.54
CA LEU A 397 14.82 -6.61 -10.72
C LEU A 397 13.48 -7.09 -11.29
N PRO A 398 13.20 -6.85 -12.59
CA PRO A 398 11.97 -7.33 -13.22
C PRO A 398 12.05 -8.83 -13.46
N VAL A 399 11.63 -9.62 -12.46
CA VAL A 399 11.59 -11.08 -12.52
C VAL A 399 10.13 -11.54 -12.65
N ALA A 400 9.87 -12.46 -13.58
CA ALA A 400 8.53 -12.99 -13.77
C ALA A 400 8.16 -13.95 -12.63
N GLY A 401 7.13 -13.61 -11.85
CA GLY A 401 6.63 -14.44 -10.77
C GLY A 401 5.98 -13.62 -9.64
N PRO A 402 5.63 -14.26 -8.51
CA PRO A 402 5.10 -13.58 -7.33
C PRO A 402 6.18 -12.93 -6.45
N PHE A 403 7.46 -13.09 -6.78
CA PHE A 403 8.58 -12.60 -5.97
C PHE A 403 9.06 -11.23 -6.44
N ASN A 404 9.07 -10.28 -5.52
CA ASN A 404 9.86 -9.07 -5.62
C ASN A 404 11.31 -9.42 -5.29
N ILE A 405 12.23 -9.01 -6.15
CA ILE A 405 13.67 -9.13 -5.90
C ILE A 405 14.26 -7.75 -6.12
N SER A 406 14.97 -7.22 -5.13
CA SER A 406 15.69 -5.95 -5.26
C SER A 406 17.16 -6.14 -4.92
N VAL A 407 17.99 -5.35 -5.60
CA VAL A 407 19.44 -5.32 -5.41
C VAL A 407 19.86 -3.89 -5.14
N ALA A 408 20.56 -3.68 -4.04
CA ALA A 408 21.12 -2.40 -3.63
C ALA A 408 22.66 -2.48 -3.62
N PRO A 409 23.34 -2.05 -4.70
CA PRO A 409 24.76 -1.74 -4.65
C PRO A 409 25.01 -0.64 -3.62
N GLN A 410 26.06 -0.80 -2.81
CA GLN A 410 26.42 0.09 -1.72
C GLN A 410 27.82 0.67 -1.96
N PHE A 411 28.03 1.94 -1.61
CA PHE A 411 29.34 2.58 -1.55
C PHE A 411 29.62 3.06 -0.13
N LEU A 412 30.73 2.57 0.44
CA LEU A 412 31.07 2.69 1.84
C LEU A 412 31.93 3.96 2.05
N VAL A 413 31.26 5.10 2.12
CA VAL A 413 31.87 6.44 2.14
C VAL A 413 32.88 6.59 3.27
N SER A 414 32.55 6.17 4.49
CA SER A 414 33.47 6.26 5.63
C SER A 414 34.70 5.37 5.48
N ARG A 415 34.56 4.14 4.95
CA ARG A 415 35.69 3.26 4.63
C ARG A 415 36.63 3.88 3.60
N TRP A 416 36.08 4.46 2.54
CA TRP A 416 36.86 5.17 1.52
C TRP A 416 37.59 6.39 2.11
N LEU A 417 36.92 7.22 2.92
CA LEU A 417 37.54 8.38 3.58
C LEU A 417 38.58 8.00 4.65
N GLY A 418 38.45 6.81 5.26
CA GLY A 418 39.44 6.24 6.16
C GLY A 418 40.64 5.58 5.45
N SER A 419 40.56 5.35 4.14
CA SER A 419 41.63 4.72 3.37
C SER A 419 42.78 5.70 3.11
N SER A 420 44.02 5.25 3.39
CA SER A 420 45.23 6.09 3.29
C SER A 420 45.59 6.55 1.87
N ASN A 421 44.99 5.94 0.85
CA ASN A 421 45.22 6.22 -0.57
C ASN A 421 43.99 6.82 -1.28
N TYR A 422 42.84 6.94 -0.60
CA TYR A 422 41.56 7.36 -1.17
C TYR A 422 41.17 6.62 -2.46
N ASN A 423 41.53 5.34 -2.59
CA ASN A 423 41.26 4.57 -3.81
C ASN A 423 39.77 4.25 -3.95
N LEU A 424 39.07 5.02 -4.78
CA LEU A 424 37.65 4.84 -5.05
C LEU A 424 37.33 3.46 -5.67
N ALA A 425 38.28 2.87 -6.42
CA ALA A 425 38.10 1.62 -7.13
C ALA A 425 38.49 0.37 -6.31
N ASP A 426 38.79 0.52 -5.00
CA ASP A 426 39.03 -0.62 -4.12
C ASP A 426 37.73 -1.43 -3.93
N PRO A 427 37.69 -2.74 -4.25
CA PRO A 427 36.51 -3.59 -4.04
C PRO A 427 36.03 -3.59 -2.58
N ALA A 428 36.90 -3.34 -1.60
CA ALA A 428 36.51 -3.22 -0.21
C ALA A 428 35.57 -2.03 0.06
N ASN A 429 35.59 -0.97 -0.76
CA ASN A 429 34.72 0.20 -0.64
C ASN A 429 33.34 0.01 -1.28
N LEU A 430 33.13 -1.09 -2.01
CA LEU A 430 31.88 -1.44 -2.66
C LEU A 430 31.21 -2.57 -1.89
N GLY A 431 29.90 -2.50 -1.72
CA GLY A 431 29.08 -3.54 -1.11
C GLY A 431 27.85 -3.85 -1.96
N ILE A 432 27.11 -4.87 -1.56
CA ILE A 432 25.84 -5.24 -2.19
C ILE A 432 24.88 -5.81 -1.14
N ALA A 433 23.63 -5.37 -1.17
CA ALA A 433 22.53 -6.00 -0.48
C ALA A 433 21.51 -6.52 -1.50
N VAL A 434 20.86 -7.64 -1.18
CA VAL A 434 19.83 -8.28 -1.98
C VAL A 434 18.67 -8.60 -1.06
N ARG A 435 17.47 -8.16 -1.43
CA ARG A 435 16.21 -8.49 -0.75
C ARG A 435 15.34 -9.29 -1.69
N VAL A 436 14.67 -10.29 -1.15
CA VAL A 436 13.69 -11.13 -1.85
C VAL A 436 12.47 -11.22 -0.95
N ASP A 437 11.29 -10.88 -1.46
CA ASP A 437 10.03 -11.08 -0.73
C ASP A 437 8.92 -11.50 -1.69
N GLY A 438 7.95 -12.27 -1.18
CA GLY A 438 6.77 -12.64 -1.96
C GLY A 438 5.95 -13.77 -1.35
N PRO A 439 4.69 -13.94 -1.79
CA PRO A 439 3.88 -15.09 -1.44
C PRO A 439 4.39 -16.36 -2.13
N LEU A 440 4.63 -17.41 -1.33
CA LEU A 440 4.76 -18.80 -1.80
C LEU A 440 3.38 -19.44 -2.04
N GLY A 441 2.31 -18.87 -1.48
CA GLY A 441 0.93 -19.32 -1.66
C GLY A 441 -0.05 -18.50 -0.80
N PRO A 442 -1.35 -18.82 -0.80
CA PRO A 442 -2.39 -17.99 -0.16
C PRO A 442 -2.24 -17.79 1.36
N ARG A 443 -1.47 -18.65 2.04
CA ARG A 443 -1.21 -18.62 3.49
C ARG A 443 0.28 -18.63 3.82
N THR A 444 1.16 -18.47 2.83
CA THR A 444 2.61 -18.62 3.00
C THR A 444 3.35 -17.51 2.27
N SER A 445 4.22 -16.79 2.97
CA SER A 445 5.16 -15.83 2.39
C SER A 445 6.60 -16.22 2.73
N ALA A 446 7.54 -15.77 1.90
CA ALA A 446 8.96 -15.86 2.20
C ALA A 446 9.60 -14.48 2.10
N THR A 447 10.61 -14.26 2.94
CA THR A 447 11.48 -13.08 2.91
C THR A 447 12.92 -13.55 3.09
N GLY A 448 13.81 -13.13 2.19
CA GLY A 448 15.24 -13.37 2.26
C GLY A 448 16.01 -12.07 2.15
N ASN A 449 17.07 -11.92 2.95
CA ASN A 449 18.01 -10.82 2.84
C ASN A 449 19.43 -11.39 2.80
N VAL A 450 20.26 -10.90 1.89
CA VAL A 450 21.69 -11.19 1.86
C VAL A 450 22.41 -9.86 1.73
N SER A 451 23.45 -9.64 2.53
CA SER A 451 24.30 -8.46 2.38
C SER A 451 25.78 -8.83 2.49
N LEU A 452 26.58 -8.17 1.66
CA LEU A 452 28.02 -8.32 1.59
C LEU A 452 28.63 -6.92 1.68
N ALA A 453 29.14 -6.57 2.86
CA ALA A 453 29.69 -5.24 3.15
C ALA A 453 31.17 -5.14 2.70
N GLY A 454 31.44 -5.39 1.41
CA GLY A 454 32.78 -5.38 0.80
C GLY A 454 32.92 -6.47 -0.28
N LEU A 455 33.28 -6.10 -1.51
CA LEU A 455 33.47 -7.04 -2.63
C LEU A 455 34.85 -7.70 -2.68
N ASP A 456 35.64 -7.59 -1.62
CA ASP A 456 36.94 -8.24 -1.45
C ASP A 456 36.77 -9.70 -0.98
N LEU A 457 37.06 -10.63 -1.90
CA LEU A 457 36.89 -12.08 -1.66
C LEU A 457 37.73 -12.63 -0.50
N ILE A 458 38.77 -11.91 -0.06
CA ILE A 458 39.64 -12.29 1.07
C ILE A 458 38.85 -12.33 2.38
N ASN A 459 37.98 -11.34 2.62
CA ASN A 459 37.21 -11.21 3.86
C ASN A 459 35.72 -11.58 3.69
N PHE A 460 35.38 -12.30 2.62
CA PHE A 460 34.00 -12.64 2.24
C PHE A 460 33.18 -13.23 3.40
N ARG A 461 33.75 -14.18 4.15
CA ARG A 461 33.10 -14.84 5.29
C ARG A 461 32.71 -13.86 6.42
N ASP A 462 33.55 -12.85 6.64
CA ASP A 462 33.40 -11.87 7.71
C ASP A 462 32.58 -10.64 7.28
N ARG A 463 32.29 -10.52 5.98
CA ARG A 463 31.49 -9.44 5.38
C ARG A 463 30.12 -9.89 4.90
N LEU A 464 29.91 -11.19 4.72
CA LEU A 464 28.62 -11.80 4.42
C LEU A 464 27.75 -11.87 5.69
N ARG A 465 26.49 -11.43 5.56
CA ARG A 465 25.37 -11.72 6.45
C ARG A 465 24.18 -12.18 5.62
N GLY A 466 23.38 -13.11 6.13
CA GLY A 466 22.21 -13.64 5.43
C GLY A 466 21.09 -14.01 6.38
N SER A 467 19.85 -13.83 5.95
CA SER A 467 18.65 -14.29 6.65
C SER A 467 17.58 -14.76 5.68
N PHE A 468 16.80 -15.75 6.08
CA PHE A 468 15.64 -16.26 5.38
C PHE A 468 14.54 -16.58 6.39
N ARG A 469 13.31 -16.15 6.11
CA ARG A 469 12.12 -16.42 6.90
C ARG A 469 11.01 -16.88 5.97
N GLY A 470 10.53 -18.10 6.14
CA GLY A 470 9.27 -18.59 5.57
C GLY A 470 8.16 -18.51 6.61
N GLN A 471 7.19 -17.63 6.44
CA GLN A 471 6.04 -17.46 7.34
C GLN A 471 4.82 -18.19 6.78
N HIS A 472 4.22 -19.08 7.57
CA HIS A 472 2.97 -19.77 7.26
C HIS A 472 1.88 -19.48 8.31
N LEU A 473 0.67 -19.18 7.87
CA LEU A 473 -0.47 -18.89 8.76
C LEU A 473 -1.24 -20.16 9.09
N LEU A 474 -1.09 -20.71 10.32
CA LEU A 474 -1.90 -21.84 10.82
C LEU A 474 -3.07 -21.33 11.65
N GLY A 475 -4.31 -21.46 11.16
CA GLY A 475 -5.46 -20.85 11.83
C GLY A 475 -5.27 -19.33 11.93
N ASN A 476 -5.13 -18.84 13.16
CA ASN A 476 -4.84 -17.43 13.49
C ASN A 476 -3.40 -17.22 14.01
N HIS A 477 -2.57 -18.28 14.03
CA HIS A 477 -1.19 -18.29 14.49
C HIS A 477 -0.22 -18.17 13.32
N ARG A 478 0.99 -17.66 13.58
CA ARG A 478 2.07 -17.61 12.59
C ARG A 478 3.13 -18.64 12.95
N LEU A 479 3.52 -19.46 11.98
CA LEU A 479 4.67 -20.34 12.05
C LEU A 479 5.76 -19.82 11.14
N ASN A 480 6.86 -19.39 11.71
CA ASN A 480 8.04 -18.91 11.01
C ASN A 480 9.07 -20.04 10.97
N LEU A 481 9.51 -20.44 9.78
CA LEU A 481 10.74 -21.20 9.57
C LEU A 481 11.85 -20.17 9.31
N GLU A 482 12.86 -20.14 10.16
CA GLU A 482 13.90 -19.12 10.16
C GLU A 482 15.29 -19.74 9.97
N TYR A 483 16.07 -19.13 9.09
CA TYR A 483 17.49 -19.40 8.91
C TYR A 483 18.27 -18.08 8.93
N SER A 484 19.37 -18.01 9.66
CA SER A 484 20.26 -16.85 9.63
C SER A 484 21.74 -17.24 9.72
N TYR A 485 22.58 -16.43 9.08
CA TYR A 485 24.04 -16.56 9.02
C TYR A 485 24.67 -15.23 9.38
N ARG A 486 25.48 -15.23 10.44
CA ARG A 486 26.03 -14.01 11.07
C ARG A 486 24.92 -12.98 11.28
N ASP A 487 23.91 -13.35 12.05
CA ASP A 487 22.89 -12.41 12.50
C ASP A 487 23.42 -11.53 13.63
N ARG A 488 22.95 -10.28 13.71
CA ARG A 488 23.49 -9.24 14.59
C ARG A 488 22.45 -8.85 15.64
N LEU A 489 22.63 -9.33 16.87
CA LEU A 489 21.71 -9.10 17.98
C LEU A 489 22.29 -8.11 18.99
N PHE A 490 21.54 -7.06 19.32
CA PHE A 490 21.93 -6.11 20.37
C PHE A 490 21.45 -6.63 21.73
N ASN A 491 22.35 -7.23 22.52
CA ASN A 491 22.03 -7.72 23.87
C ASN A 491 22.36 -6.67 24.93
N GLY A 492 21.62 -5.56 24.91
CA GLY A 492 21.62 -4.56 25.97
C GLY A 492 23.03 -4.03 26.33
N SER A 493 23.40 -4.08 27.60
CA SER A 493 24.72 -3.62 28.07
C SER A 493 25.91 -4.51 27.66
N LEU A 494 25.67 -5.69 27.06
CA LEU A 494 26.71 -6.47 26.35
C LEU A 494 26.94 -6.00 24.90
N GLY A 495 26.11 -5.08 24.40
CA GLY A 495 26.18 -4.58 23.03
C GLY A 495 25.88 -5.65 21.98
N PHE A 496 26.43 -5.46 20.79
CA PHE A 496 26.20 -6.36 19.66
C PHE A 496 26.96 -7.69 19.76
N GLN A 497 26.17 -8.77 19.80
CA GLN A 497 26.59 -10.15 19.72
C GLN A 497 26.25 -10.72 18.33
N ASP A 498 27.15 -11.48 17.73
CA ASP A 498 26.88 -12.16 16.45
C ASP A 498 26.47 -13.61 16.70
N VAL A 499 25.34 -14.02 16.11
CA VAL A 499 24.91 -15.42 16.02
C VAL A 499 25.43 -15.96 14.69
N GLN A 500 26.41 -16.86 14.74
CA GLN A 500 27.14 -17.31 13.55
C GLN A 500 26.24 -18.08 12.58
N ASN A 501 25.34 -18.91 13.10
CA ASN A 501 24.34 -19.63 12.32
C ASN A 501 23.13 -19.94 13.22
N SER A 502 21.90 -19.83 12.69
CA SER A 502 20.68 -20.26 13.38
C SER A 502 19.74 -20.90 12.36
N LEU A 503 19.13 -22.03 12.71
CA LEU A 503 18.07 -22.67 11.94
C LEU A 503 16.97 -23.14 12.90
N GLY A 504 15.73 -22.72 12.71
CA GLY A 504 14.66 -23.17 13.59
C GLY A 504 13.26 -22.77 13.17
N MET A 505 12.32 -23.11 14.05
CA MET A 505 10.90 -22.84 13.88
C MET A 505 10.38 -22.06 15.09
N LEU A 506 9.54 -21.06 14.83
CA LEU A 506 8.92 -20.17 15.82
C LEU A 506 7.41 -20.10 15.55
N LEU A 507 6.61 -20.56 16.51
CA LEU A 507 5.16 -20.42 16.52
C LEU A 507 4.76 -19.23 17.39
N GLU A 508 4.06 -18.26 16.81
CA GLU A 508 3.58 -17.04 17.47
C GLU A 508 2.05 -17.06 17.57
N SER A 509 1.51 -16.70 18.74
CA SER A 509 0.08 -16.49 18.92
C SER A 509 -0.39 -15.16 18.30
N PRO A 510 -1.68 -15.02 17.96
CA PRO A 510 -2.29 -13.69 17.83
C PRO A 510 -2.29 -12.98 19.20
N ASN A 511 -2.66 -11.70 19.21
CA ASN A 511 -2.98 -10.98 20.44
C ASN A 511 -4.35 -11.45 20.97
N ILE A 512 -4.38 -12.06 22.16
CA ILE A 512 -5.56 -12.68 22.75
C ILE A 512 -6.03 -11.84 23.95
N THR A 513 -7.14 -11.12 23.80
CA THR A 513 -7.77 -10.40 24.91
C THR A 513 -8.46 -11.38 25.86
N LEU A 514 -8.07 -11.39 27.13
CA LEU A 514 -8.58 -12.32 28.15
C LEU A 514 -9.97 -11.88 28.65
N GLY A 515 -11.01 -12.24 27.90
CA GLY A 515 -12.39 -11.87 28.18
C GLY A 515 -12.57 -10.35 28.25
N ASN A 516 -13.41 -9.89 29.17
CA ASN A 516 -13.69 -8.45 29.37
C ASN A 516 -12.65 -7.73 30.25
N SER A 517 -11.52 -8.38 30.56
CA SER A 517 -10.52 -7.79 31.47
C SER A 517 -9.70 -6.66 30.84
N GLY A 518 -9.58 -6.62 29.51
CA GLY A 518 -8.63 -5.74 28.82
C GLY A 518 -7.16 -6.11 29.03
N ILE A 519 -6.88 -7.32 29.55
CA ILE A 519 -5.54 -7.91 29.58
C ILE A 519 -5.32 -8.62 28.25
N ASN A 520 -4.20 -8.32 27.61
CA ASN A 520 -3.73 -8.93 26.38
C ASN A 520 -2.72 -10.03 26.71
N LEU A 521 -2.91 -11.22 26.15
CA LEU A 521 -1.96 -12.33 26.17
C LEU A 521 -1.37 -12.52 24.77
N THR A 522 -0.05 -12.60 24.70
CA THR A 522 0.67 -13.21 23.57
C THR A 522 1.59 -14.30 24.07
N TYR A 523 1.80 -15.35 23.29
CA TYR A 523 2.79 -16.38 23.58
C TYR A 523 3.55 -16.81 22.33
N GLN A 524 4.75 -17.33 22.53
CA GLN A 524 5.57 -17.90 21.48
C GLN A 524 6.22 -19.21 21.95
N VAL A 525 6.41 -20.13 21.02
CA VAL A 525 7.14 -21.38 21.24
C VAL A 525 8.10 -21.57 20.07
N SER A 526 9.37 -21.86 20.34
CA SER A 526 10.38 -22.07 19.30
C SER A 526 11.33 -23.23 19.61
N GLY A 527 11.84 -23.84 18.54
CA GLY A 527 12.91 -24.81 18.57
C GLY A 527 13.95 -24.42 17.51
N GLN A 528 15.18 -24.19 17.94
CA GLN A 528 16.26 -23.63 17.12
C GLN A 528 17.56 -24.41 17.34
N TYR A 529 18.31 -24.69 16.27
CA TYR A 529 19.69 -25.14 16.32
C TYR A 529 20.59 -23.93 16.06
N VAL A 530 21.43 -23.58 17.04
CA VAL A 530 22.15 -22.31 17.08
C VAL A 530 23.66 -22.53 17.25
N THR A 531 24.44 -21.89 16.39
CA THR A 531 25.89 -21.74 16.49
C THR A 531 26.19 -20.31 16.95
N ALA A 532 26.73 -20.14 18.15
CA ALA A 532 27.10 -18.81 18.65
C ALA A 532 28.24 -18.88 19.69
N ASN A 533 28.75 -17.70 20.06
CA ASN A 533 29.83 -17.60 21.04
C ASN A 533 29.36 -17.95 22.46
N THR A 534 30.14 -18.78 23.12
CA THR A 534 30.06 -19.13 24.54
C THR A 534 31.42 -18.86 25.22
N ASP A 535 31.39 -18.66 26.53
CA ASP A 535 32.55 -18.64 27.44
C ASP A 535 32.56 -19.85 28.41
N ARG A 536 31.63 -20.79 28.23
CA ARG A 536 31.44 -21.95 29.13
C ARG A 536 32.55 -22.99 28.90
N PRO A 537 33.46 -23.24 29.86
CA PRO A 537 34.62 -24.11 29.60
C PRO A 537 34.28 -25.58 29.33
N ASN A 538 33.10 -26.04 29.75
CA ASN A 538 32.58 -27.38 29.49
C ASN A 538 32.02 -27.55 28.07
N LEU A 539 31.79 -26.45 27.33
CA LEU A 539 31.34 -26.44 25.94
C LEU A 539 32.47 -26.10 24.94
N LEU A 540 33.69 -25.93 25.44
CA LEU A 540 34.85 -25.44 24.69
C LEU A 540 36.04 -26.40 24.80
N GLY A 541 36.98 -26.26 23.86
CA GLY A 541 38.26 -26.96 23.94
C GLY A 541 39.11 -26.47 25.14
N PRO A 542 39.96 -27.33 25.75
CA PRO A 542 40.80 -26.94 26.87
C PRO A 542 41.66 -25.70 26.56
N GLY A 543 41.55 -24.66 27.39
CA GLY A 543 42.30 -23.41 27.25
C GLY A 543 41.66 -22.36 26.33
N VAL A 544 40.49 -22.64 25.72
CA VAL A 544 39.72 -21.65 24.95
C VAL A 544 38.83 -20.83 25.91
N GLY A 545 39.02 -19.51 25.95
CA GLY A 545 38.26 -18.62 26.84
C GLY A 545 36.89 -18.19 26.31
N VAL A 546 36.80 -17.96 24.99
CA VAL A 546 35.54 -17.71 24.26
C VAL A 546 35.65 -18.42 22.91
N GLY A 547 34.59 -19.09 22.47
CA GLY A 547 34.55 -19.76 21.17
C GLY A 547 33.13 -20.12 20.74
N LEU A 548 33.00 -20.60 19.51
CA LEU A 548 31.72 -21.08 18.98
C LEU A 548 31.38 -22.46 19.56
N THR A 549 30.11 -22.64 19.94
CA THR A 549 29.51 -23.95 20.20
C THR A 549 28.17 -24.05 19.47
N ASP A 550 27.75 -25.29 19.20
CA ASP A 550 26.46 -25.60 18.59
C ASP A 550 25.53 -26.23 19.63
N LEU A 551 24.32 -25.68 19.81
CA LEU A 551 23.32 -26.24 20.73
C LEU A 551 21.92 -26.20 20.11
N PHE A 552 21.10 -27.18 20.45
CA PHE A 552 19.66 -27.06 20.27
C PHE A 552 19.05 -26.29 21.44
N ARG A 553 18.13 -25.37 21.14
CA ARG A 553 17.50 -24.42 22.05
C ARG A 553 15.99 -24.53 21.87
N VAL A 554 15.28 -24.89 22.94
CA VAL A 554 13.81 -24.85 22.99
C VAL A 554 13.40 -23.71 23.91
N GLN A 555 12.60 -22.78 23.40
CA GLN A 555 12.11 -21.63 24.17
C GLN A 555 10.58 -21.55 24.14
N GLY A 556 9.97 -21.40 25.31
CA GLY A 556 8.60 -20.91 25.47
C GLY A 556 8.62 -19.53 26.11
N ALA A 557 7.76 -18.61 25.66
CA ALA A 557 7.56 -17.33 26.33
C ALA A 557 6.08 -16.91 26.30
N ALA A 558 5.66 -16.19 27.32
CA ALA A 558 4.33 -15.59 27.42
C ALA A 558 4.43 -14.15 27.91
N ASP A 559 3.63 -13.26 27.34
CA ASP A 559 3.54 -11.86 27.72
C ASP A 559 2.09 -11.52 28.06
N LEU A 560 1.88 -11.02 29.28
CA LEU A 560 0.61 -10.49 29.75
C LEU A 560 0.77 -8.97 29.90
N SER A 561 -0.05 -8.19 29.20
CA SER A 561 0.02 -6.73 29.27
C SER A 561 -1.36 -6.07 29.37
N ARG A 562 -1.41 -4.87 29.96
CA ARG A 562 -2.61 -4.06 30.06
C ARG A 562 -2.26 -2.57 29.97
N GLY A 563 -2.95 -1.87 29.08
CA GLY A 563 -2.92 -0.42 28.98
C GLY A 563 -4.08 0.23 29.73
N PHE A 564 -3.83 1.39 30.33
CA PHE A 564 -4.81 2.25 30.96
C PHE A 564 -4.68 3.66 30.37
N LEU A 565 -5.73 4.14 29.69
CA LEU A 565 -5.83 5.54 29.32
C LEU A 565 -6.16 6.36 30.57
N LEU A 566 -5.16 7.07 31.11
CA LEU A 566 -5.31 7.89 32.32
C LEU A 566 -6.01 9.21 32.03
N TRP A 567 -5.75 9.79 30.85
CA TRP A 567 -6.32 11.06 30.42
C TRP A 567 -6.29 11.19 28.89
N GLN A 568 -7.29 11.87 28.33
CA GLN A 568 -7.37 12.22 26.93
C GLN A 568 -7.95 13.63 26.78
N GLY A 569 -7.30 14.46 25.96
CA GLY A 569 -7.79 15.78 25.55
C GLY A 569 -8.69 15.70 24.31
N GLN A 570 -9.01 16.87 23.76
CA GLN A 570 -9.76 16.99 22.49
C GLN A 570 -8.81 17.38 21.34
N PRO A 571 -9.03 16.87 20.11
CA PRO A 571 -8.32 17.32 18.91
C PRO A 571 -8.63 18.79 18.58
N LEU A 572 -7.86 19.37 17.66
CA LEU A 572 -8.27 20.57 16.92
C LEU A 572 -9.06 20.18 15.66
N PRO A 573 -9.80 21.13 15.05
CA PRO A 573 -10.38 20.91 13.72
C PRO A 573 -9.32 20.52 12.68
N ALA A 574 -9.72 19.69 11.71
CA ALA A 574 -8.86 19.21 10.63
C ALA A 574 -8.69 20.27 9.53
N THR A 575 -8.17 21.45 9.91
CA THR A 575 -7.96 22.62 9.04
C THR A 575 -6.47 22.89 8.85
N GLN A 576 -6.11 23.52 7.73
CA GLN A 576 -4.73 23.83 7.32
C GLN A 576 -3.94 24.63 8.38
N THR A 577 -4.62 25.46 9.19
CA THR A 577 -3.99 26.37 10.17
C THR A 577 -4.12 25.89 11.62
N GLU A 578 -4.89 24.84 11.88
CA GLU A 578 -5.10 24.27 13.23
C GLU A 578 -4.54 22.85 13.32
N GLY A 579 -5.40 21.82 13.30
CA GLY A 579 -5.02 20.43 13.55
C GLY A 579 -4.14 19.80 12.48
N LEU A 580 -4.09 20.37 11.27
CA LEU A 580 -3.27 19.88 10.15
C LEU A 580 -2.10 20.81 9.79
N ARG A 581 -1.71 21.74 10.67
CA ARG A 581 -0.66 22.73 10.34
C ARG A 581 0.76 22.16 10.23
N TYR A 582 1.08 21.18 11.08
CA TYR A 582 2.39 20.49 11.12
C TYR A 582 2.23 18.96 11.26
N SER A 583 1.02 18.44 11.03
CA SER A 583 0.65 17.04 11.23
C SER A 583 -0.33 16.63 10.12
N ASP A 584 -0.31 15.35 9.75
CA ASP A 584 -1.27 14.77 8.81
C ASP A 584 -2.64 14.44 9.44
N ARG A 585 -2.69 14.41 10.78
CA ARG A 585 -3.91 14.21 11.56
C ARG A 585 -3.93 15.14 12.78
N PRO A 586 -5.11 15.61 13.23
CA PRO A 586 -5.22 16.36 14.48
C PRO A 586 -4.69 15.55 15.66
N LEU A 587 -3.67 16.07 16.34
CA LEU A 587 -3.06 15.38 17.47
C LEU A 587 -3.93 15.53 18.72
N VAL A 588 -4.23 14.40 19.36
CA VAL A 588 -5.04 14.32 20.59
C VAL A 588 -4.10 14.16 21.79
N PRO A 589 -3.97 15.18 22.66
CA PRO A 589 -3.21 15.05 23.91
C PRO A 589 -3.69 13.85 24.73
N ASN A 590 -2.79 13.06 25.30
CA ASN A 590 -3.17 11.92 26.14
C ASN A 590 -2.06 11.52 27.12
N LEU A 591 -2.46 10.76 28.14
CA LEU A 591 -1.58 10.12 29.12
C LEU A 591 -2.03 8.68 29.33
N GLN A 592 -1.09 7.74 29.26
CA GLN A 592 -1.34 6.30 29.30
C GLN A 592 -0.35 5.61 30.25
N LEU A 593 -0.85 4.65 31.03
CA LEU A 593 -0.07 3.76 31.88
C LEU A 593 -0.14 2.34 31.29
N GLY A 594 0.99 1.78 30.91
CA GLY A 594 1.12 0.36 30.60
C GLY A 594 1.69 -0.42 31.77
N VAL A 595 1.14 -1.59 32.05
CA VAL A 595 1.75 -2.61 32.93
C VAL A 595 1.86 -3.92 32.18
N GLY A 596 2.87 -4.72 32.49
CA GLY A 596 3.01 -6.06 31.90
C GLY A 596 3.91 -6.98 32.70
N VAL A 597 3.77 -8.27 32.44
CA VAL A 597 4.62 -9.34 32.95
C VAL A 597 4.98 -10.25 31.79
N ARG A 598 6.28 -10.50 31.60
CA ARG A 598 6.80 -11.43 30.59
C ARG A 598 7.47 -12.61 31.28
N SER A 599 7.12 -13.83 30.91
CA SER A 599 7.89 -15.03 31.26
C SER A 599 8.58 -15.59 30.02
N VAL A 600 9.81 -16.09 30.22
CA VAL A 600 10.59 -16.79 29.21
C VAL A 600 11.24 -17.99 29.88
N VAL A 601 11.13 -19.17 29.28
CA VAL A 601 11.81 -20.40 29.70
C VAL A 601 12.52 -20.97 28.49
N THR A 602 13.84 -21.17 28.61
CA THR A 602 14.71 -21.66 27.55
C THR A 602 15.53 -22.83 28.06
N TYR A 603 15.42 -23.98 27.39
CA TYR A 603 16.20 -25.18 27.68
C TYR A 603 17.16 -25.47 26.52
N TYR A 604 18.38 -25.89 26.87
CA TYR A 604 19.46 -26.15 25.92
C TYR A 604 19.87 -27.63 25.93
N SER A 605 20.36 -28.13 24.80
CA SER A 605 20.95 -29.49 24.69
C SER A 605 22.25 -29.70 25.48
N SER A 606 22.72 -28.67 26.19
CA SER A 606 23.79 -28.74 27.20
C SER A 606 23.27 -29.01 28.63
N ASP A 607 21.97 -29.27 28.78
CA ASP A 607 21.21 -29.36 30.03
C ASP A 607 21.12 -28.03 30.84
N ASP A 608 21.57 -26.92 30.27
CA ASP A 608 21.35 -25.59 30.84
C ASP A 608 19.86 -25.20 30.72
N LEU A 609 19.31 -24.68 31.83
CA LEU A 609 17.99 -24.07 31.90
C LEU A 609 18.12 -22.58 32.22
N GLN A 610 17.39 -21.75 31.47
CA GLN A 610 17.29 -20.31 31.68
C GLN A 610 15.84 -19.90 31.81
N GLU A 611 15.51 -19.32 32.96
CA GLU A 611 14.18 -18.82 33.29
C GLU A 611 14.26 -17.31 33.53
N SER A 612 13.31 -16.55 32.96
CA SER A 612 13.19 -15.11 33.15
C SER A 612 11.74 -14.76 33.46
N LEU A 613 11.53 -13.90 34.45
CA LEU A 613 10.23 -13.31 34.78
C LEU A 613 10.39 -11.81 34.94
N GLU A 614 10.02 -11.06 33.91
CA GLU A 614 10.15 -9.60 33.84
C GLU A 614 8.84 -8.92 34.25
N GLY A 615 8.88 -8.03 35.25
CA GLY A 615 7.81 -7.08 35.53
C GLY A 615 8.08 -5.73 34.85
N ARG A 616 7.09 -5.17 34.16
CA ARG A 616 7.20 -3.93 33.37
C ARG A 616 6.12 -2.92 33.77
N ILE A 617 6.50 -1.65 33.93
CA ILE A 617 5.59 -0.51 34.07
C ILE A 617 6.07 0.63 33.16
N SER A 618 5.14 1.30 32.48
CA SER A 618 5.46 2.39 31.57
C SER A 618 4.43 3.51 31.66
N LEU A 619 4.88 4.75 31.64
CA LEU A 619 4.07 5.94 31.54
C LEU A 619 4.42 6.65 30.23
N SER A 620 3.46 6.79 29.33
CA SER A 620 3.67 7.44 28.04
C SER A 620 2.56 8.44 27.75
N GLY A 621 2.88 9.50 27.02
CA GLY A 621 1.88 10.49 26.64
C GLY A 621 2.34 11.42 25.55
N GLN A 622 1.40 12.24 25.09
CA GLN A 622 1.69 13.41 24.29
C GLN A 622 0.91 14.61 24.81
N LEU A 623 1.59 15.75 24.89
CA LEU A 623 1.06 17.01 25.37
C LEU A 623 1.07 18.02 24.23
N GLY A 624 0.10 18.93 24.24
CA GLY A 624 -0.06 19.91 23.17
C GLY A 624 -0.50 19.29 21.84
N ARG A 625 -0.57 20.10 20.78
CA ARG A 625 -1.25 19.74 19.52
C ARG A 625 -0.44 20.01 18.25
N LEU A 626 0.80 20.48 18.38
CA LEU A 626 1.68 20.80 17.26
C LEU A 626 1.02 21.80 16.28
N GLN A 627 0.39 22.84 16.83
CA GLN A 627 -0.28 23.91 16.09
C GLN A 627 0.48 25.23 16.19
N ARG A 628 1.00 25.58 17.38
CA ARG A 628 1.73 26.85 17.58
C ARG A 628 3.18 26.72 17.07
N ASN A 629 3.85 27.86 16.95
CA ASN A 629 5.21 27.91 16.38
C ASN A 629 6.31 27.40 17.32
N THR A 630 6.08 27.20 18.63
CA THR A 630 7.14 26.86 19.59
C THR A 630 6.58 26.11 20.79
N PHE A 631 7.24 25.03 21.23
CA PHE A 631 6.96 24.32 22.48
C PHE A 631 5.48 23.92 22.69
N ASP A 632 4.72 23.67 21.62
CA ASP A 632 3.30 23.29 21.65
C ASP A 632 3.08 21.79 21.37
N TYR A 633 4.15 21.00 21.36
CA TYR A 633 4.06 19.56 21.34
C TYR A 633 5.23 18.89 22.05
N THR A 634 4.92 17.93 22.91
CA THR A 634 5.89 17.07 23.60
C THR A 634 5.35 15.65 23.60
N ARG A 635 6.07 14.72 22.99
CA ARG A 635 5.84 13.27 23.12
C ARG A 635 6.84 12.70 24.11
N PHE A 636 6.41 11.87 25.05
CA PHE A 636 7.31 11.26 26.03
C PHE A 636 6.90 9.84 26.41
N ASN A 637 7.88 9.07 26.88
CA ASN A 637 7.70 7.76 27.48
C ASN A 637 8.74 7.56 28.59
N ILE A 638 8.33 6.93 29.68
CA ILE A 638 9.21 6.50 30.77
C ILE A 638 8.84 5.05 31.08
N GLY A 639 9.79 4.13 30.97
CA GLY A 639 9.59 2.71 31.22
C GLY A 639 10.54 2.22 32.29
N PHE A 640 10.02 1.50 33.28
CA PHE A 640 10.81 0.75 34.25
C PHE A 640 10.52 -0.74 34.09
N SER A 641 11.56 -1.55 33.97
CA SER A 641 11.42 -2.99 34.02
C SER A 641 12.41 -3.64 34.98
N ARG A 642 12.00 -4.80 35.50
CA ARG A 642 12.81 -5.60 36.40
C ARG A 642 12.60 -7.09 36.17
N ASN A 643 13.68 -7.82 35.94
CA ASN A 643 13.71 -9.27 36.04
C ASN A 643 13.65 -9.68 37.53
N ILE A 644 12.53 -10.32 37.89
CA ILE A 644 12.24 -10.87 39.22
C ILE A 644 12.90 -12.24 39.37
N ILE A 645 12.88 -13.00 38.27
CA ILE A 645 13.66 -14.22 38.02
C ILE A 645 14.46 -13.94 36.75
N GLY A 646 15.72 -14.36 36.69
CA GLY A 646 16.60 -14.10 35.55
C GLY A 646 18.07 -14.12 35.94
N GLY A 647 18.95 -14.22 34.95
CA GLY A 647 20.39 -14.20 35.15
C GLY A 647 21.18 -14.49 33.87
N ASP A 648 22.48 -14.66 34.03
CA ASP A 648 23.43 -15.00 32.97
C ASP A 648 23.56 -16.52 32.73
N THR A 649 22.55 -17.30 33.11
CA THR A 649 22.61 -18.78 33.06
C THR A 649 22.73 -19.33 31.65
N SER A 650 22.31 -18.57 30.62
CA SER A 650 22.48 -18.97 29.22
C SER A 650 23.91 -19.43 28.89
N PRO A 651 24.08 -20.56 28.17
CA PRO A 651 25.38 -20.94 27.63
C PRO A 651 25.87 -19.93 26.58
N PHE A 652 24.99 -19.22 25.87
CA PHE A 652 25.37 -18.27 24.82
C PHE A 652 25.38 -16.82 25.28
N LEU A 653 26.36 -16.03 24.82
CA LEU A 653 26.48 -14.61 25.16
C LEU A 653 25.30 -13.74 24.66
N PHE A 654 24.70 -14.10 23.52
CA PHE A 654 23.61 -13.31 22.91
C PHE A 654 22.28 -13.40 23.66
N ASP A 655 22.06 -14.45 24.46
CA ASP A 655 20.78 -14.72 25.14
C ASP A 655 20.84 -14.50 26.66
N ARG A 656 21.95 -13.95 27.19
CA ARG A 656 22.11 -13.69 28.63
C ARG A 656 21.30 -12.49 29.11
N THR A 657 20.56 -12.68 30.20
CA THR A 657 19.79 -11.62 30.86
C THR A 657 20.66 -10.87 31.88
N VAL A 658 21.61 -10.05 31.41
CA VAL A 658 22.50 -9.25 32.29
C VAL A 658 21.85 -7.95 32.78
N ASP A 659 20.90 -7.41 32.03
CA ASP A 659 20.18 -6.18 32.38
C ASP A 659 18.96 -6.55 33.24
N GLN A 660 19.16 -6.60 34.56
CA GLN A 660 18.12 -7.04 35.49
C GLN A 660 17.16 -5.92 35.88
N MET A 661 17.63 -4.68 36.05
CA MET A 661 16.83 -3.51 36.39
C MET A 661 17.08 -2.38 35.39
N VAL A 662 16.11 -2.08 34.54
CA VAL A 662 16.25 -1.11 33.44
C VAL A 662 15.31 0.07 33.63
N LEU A 663 15.86 1.28 33.50
CA LEU A 663 15.10 2.51 33.32
C LEU A 663 15.29 3.02 31.89
N SER A 664 14.18 3.22 31.18
CA SER A 664 14.14 3.82 29.86
C SER A 664 13.36 5.13 29.89
N GLY A 665 13.77 6.09 29.09
CA GLY A 665 13.14 7.40 28.99
C GLY A 665 13.31 7.96 27.59
N GLY A 666 12.23 8.45 27.00
CA GLY A 666 12.22 9.13 25.72
C GLY A 666 11.44 10.44 25.80
N ILE A 667 11.96 11.46 25.11
CA ILE A 667 11.28 12.74 24.91
C ILE A 667 11.56 13.26 23.51
N VAL A 668 10.51 13.68 22.81
CA VAL A 668 10.59 14.41 21.55
C VAL A 668 9.79 15.70 21.70
N GLN A 669 10.48 16.82 21.49
CA GLN A 669 9.99 18.17 21.76
C GLN A 669 9.94 18.97 20.46
N GLN A 670 8.81 19.62 20.17
CA GLN A 670 8.77 20.67 19.15
C GLN A 670 9.64 21.84 19.60
N ILE A 671 10.65 22.16 18.80
CA ILE A 671 11.57 23.27 19.04
C ILE A 671 11.01 24.54 18.39
N TYR A 672 10.81 24.51 17.07
CA TYR A 672 10.25 25.63 16.32
C TYR A 672 9.52 25.14 15.05
N GLY A 673 8.27 25.55 14.86
CA GLY A 673 7.40 25.22 13.74
C GLY A 673 7.39 23.71 13.45
N PRO A 674 7.84 23.27 12.26
CA PRO A 674 7.89 21.87 11.87
C PRO A 674 9.07 21.08 12.48
N PHE A 675 10.02 21.71 13.17
CA PHE A 675 11.20 21.04 13.71
C PHE A 675 10.94 20.50 15.12
N LEU A 676 11.12 19.18 15.29
CA LEU A 676 11.17 18.51 16.57
C LEU A 676 12.54 17.85 16.75
N ALA A 677 13.01 17.82 18.00
CA ALA A 677 14.24 17.14 18.38
C ALA A 677 14.01 16.40 19.70
N GLY A 678 14.77 15.32 19.91
CA GLY A 678 14.59 14.47 21.08
C GLY A 678 15.64 13.38 21.17
N PHE A 679 15.45 12.53 22.18
CA PHE A 679 16.24 11.33 22.36
C PHE A 679 15.41 10.26 23.09
N GLN A 680 15.84 9.02 22.97
CA GLN A 680 15.37 7.90 23.77
C GLN A 680 16.58 7.14 24.31
N THR A 681 16.65 6.99 25.63
CA THR A 681 17.76 6.32 26.33
C THR A 681 17.24 5.16 27.17
N ALA A 682 18.08 4.14 27.37
CA ALA A 682 17.89 3.06 28.31
C ALA A 682 19.16 2.92 29.16
N ILE A 683 19.00 2.73 30.46
CA ILE A 683 20.08 2.66 31.44
C ILE A 683 19.82 1.44 32.34
N ASN A 684 20.84 0.60 32.50
CA ASN A 684 20.85 -0.45 33.52
C ASN A 684 21.15 0.21 34.88
N LEU A 685 20.21 0.08 35.82
CA LEU A 685 20.31 0.68 37.16
C LEU A 685 21.18 -0.12 38.14
N ASP A 686 21.43 -1.41 37.87
CA ASP A 686 22.33 -2.25 38.67
C ASP A 686 23.81 -1.90 38.42
N SER A 687 24.16 -1.64 37.15
CA SER A 687 25.54 -1.34 36.72
C SER A 687 25.81 0.16 36.48
N GLY A 688 24.75 0.98 36.42
CA GLY A 688 24.83 2.41 36.05
C GLY A 688 25.22 2.66 34.60
N ARG A 689 25.29 1.63 33.75
CA ARG A 689 25.68 1.75 32.34
C ARG A 689 24.51 2.17 31.47
N VAL A 690 24.75 3.12 30.57
CA VAL A 690 23.86 3.39 29.44
C VAL A 690 23.86 2.16 28.53
N ILE A 691 22.68 1.59 28.31
CA ILE A 691 22.45 0.51 27.36
C ILE A 691 22.48 1.10 25.95
N ASP A 692 21.59 2.05 25.68
CA ASP A 692 21.47 2.72 24.38
C ASP A 692 20.99 4.16 24.56
N THR A 693 21.32 5.02 23.60
CA THR A 693 20.77 6.37 23.48
C THR A 693 20.60 6.71 22.01
N ASN A 694 19.36 6.66 21.53
CA ASN A 694 19.01 7.05 20.17
C ASN A 694 18.61 8.53 20.11
N LEU A 695 19.28 9.32 19.29
CA LEU A 695 19.01 10.73 19.03
C LEU A 695 18.02 10.85 17.87
N ILE A 696 16.98 11.67 18.03
CA ILE A 696 15.84 11.77 17.11
C ILE A 696 15.68 13.21 16.64
N PHE A 697 15.66 13.42 15.33
CA PHE A 697 15.30 14.69 14.69
C PHE A 697 14.16 14.45 13.70
N GLU A 698 13.05 15.16 13.87
CA GLU A 698 11.89 15.09 12.99
C GLU A 698 11.63 16.46 12.36
N TYR A 699 11.46 16.51 11.05
CA TYR A 699 10.84 17.63 10.34
C TYR A 699 9.44 17.22 9.90
N ARG A 700 8.40 17.79 10.50
CA ARG A 700 7.00 17.39 10.30
C ARG A 700 6.15 18.46 9.65
N ARG A 701 5.51 18.05 8.56
CA ARG A 701 4.53 18.81 7.78
C ARG A 701 3.28 17.94 7.57
N ARG A 702 2.24 18.53 6.97
CA ARG A 702 0.98 17.82 6.72
C ARG A 702 1.16 16.82 5.59
N ALA A 703 1.73 17.27 4.46
CA ALA A 703 1.92 16.44 3.28
C ALA A 703 3.15 15.52 3.33
N TYR A 704 4.15 15.83 4.17
CA TYR A 704 5.40 15.08 4.24
C TYR A 704 6.11 15.13 5.60
N GLY A 705 7.20 14.38 5.72
CA GLY A 705 8.16 14.58 6.80
C GLY A 705 9.50 13.89 6.56
N LEU A 706 10.50 14.32 7.33
CA LEU A 706 11.82 13.70 7.41
C LEU A 706 12.05 13.25 8.86
N LEU A 707 12.57 12.04 9.03
CA LEU A 707 13.06 11.50 10.30
C LEU A 707 14.54 11.15 10.13
N VAL A 708 15.37 11.65 11.03
CA VAL A 708 16.76 11.23 11.20
C VAL A 708 16.89 10.66 12.61
N SER A 709 17.41 9.44 12.69
CA SER A 709 17.62 8.68 13.93
C SER A 709 19.08 8.23 13.98
N TYR A 710 19.75 8.35 15.12
CA TYR A 710 21.13 7.90 15.29
C TYR A 710 21.42 7.46 16.72
N SER A 711 21.87 6.21 16.90
CA SER A 711 22.42 5.73 18.16
C SER A 711 23.95 5.78 18.13
N PRO A 712 24.62 6.60 18.96
CA PRO A 712 26.08 6.55 19.14
C PRO A 712 26.53 5.28 19.89
N ASN A 713 25.64 4.61 20.63
CA ASN A 713 25.95 3.38 21.36
C ASN A 713 25.99 2.16 20.42
N GLN A 714 25.13 2.15 19.41
CA GLN A 714 25.08 1.11 18.38
C GLN A 714 25.93 1.48 17.14
N ASP A 715 26.30 2.75 16.97
CA ASP A 715 26.89 3.30 15.74
C ASP A 715 26.01 2.96 14.51
N THR A 716 24.70 3.12 14.67
CA THR A 716 23.69 2.88 13.64
C THR A 716 22.81 4.11 13.45
N GLY A 717 22.48 4.41 12.21
CA GLY A 717 21.68 5.58 11.85
C GLY A 717 20.75 5.32 10.67
N PHE A 718 19.63 6.04 10.70
CA PHE A 718 18.50 5.91 9.79
C PHE A 718 18.08 7.29 9.28
N VAL A 719 17.90 7.40 7.97
CA VAL A 719 17.26 8.56 7.34
C VAL A 719 16.00 8.08 6.62
N GLY A 720 14.91 8.79 6.86
CA GLY A 720 13.59 8.37 6.41
C GLY A 720 12.74 9.54 5.92
N PHE A 721 12.17 9.41 4.73
CA PHE A 721 11.24 10.36 4.15
C PHE A 721 9.84 9.74 4.08
N ARG A 722 8.82 10.49 4.49
CA ARG A 722 7.41 10.08 4.40
C ARG A 722 6.60 11.09 3.59
N ILE A 723 5.64 10.59 2.84
CA ILE A 723 4.54 11.33 2.23
C ILE A 723 3.26 10.88 2.94
N SER A 724 2.42 11.81 3.37
CA SER A 724 1.14 11.52 4.00
C SER A 724 0.02 11.56 2.97
N THR A 725 -0.91 10.61 3.02
CA THR A 725 -2.05 10.52 2.11
C THR A 725 -3.33 11.02 2.78
N PHE A 726 -4.23 11.59 1.97
CA PHE A 726 -5.45 12.26 2.41
C PHE A 726 -6.68 11.83 1.61
N ASP A 727 -7.85 12.14 2.16
CA ASP A 727 -9.15 12.15 1.49
C ASP A 727 -9.99 13.31 2.03
N TRP A 728 -10.93 13.83 1.22
CA TRP A 728 -11.70 15.04 1.52
C TRP A 728 -13.03 15.12 0.75
N VAL A 729 -13.90 16.02 1.21
CA VAL A 729 -15.20 16.33 0.60
C VAL A 729 -15.26 17.80 0.21
N GLY A 730 -15.73 18.09 -1.01
CA GLY A 730 -15.89 19.45 -1.54
C GLY A 730 -14.77 19.88 -2.49
N ARG A 731 -14.99 21.00 -3.18
CA ARG A 731 -14.12 21.50 -4.25
C ARG A 731 -12.84 22.10 -3.67
N THR A 732 -11.79 22.11 -4.49
CA THR A 732 -10.44 22.45 -4.07
C THR A 732 -9.95 23.72 -4.78
N ALA A 733 -9.30 24.61 -4.03
CA ALA A 733 -8.80 25.87 -4.56
C ALA A 733 -7.58 25.62 -5.48
N PRO A 734 -7.34 26.46 -6.51
CA PRO A 734 -6.14 26.34 -7.33
C PRO A 734 -4.85 26.45 -6.49
N PHE A 735 -3.74 25.86 -6.95
CA PHE A 735 -2.55 25.63 -6.10
C PHE A 735 -1.89 26.93 -5.64
N ASP A 736 -2.03 28.00 -6.41
CA ASP A 736 -1.46 29.32 -6.08
C ASP A 736 -2.46 30.26 -5.35
N ALA A 737 -3.63 29.74 -4.95
CA ALA A 737 -4.57 30.47 -4.13
C ALA A 737 -3.99 30.79 -2.74
N ASP A 738 -4.32 31.97 -2.19
CA ASP A 738 -3.98 32.33 -0.81
C ASP A 738 -4.65 31.35 0.18
N PRO A 739 -4.01 30.94 1.29
CA PRO A 739 -4.58 30.07 2.33
C PRO A 739 -5.99 30.45 2.83
N THR A 740 -6.37 31.72 2.72
CA THR A 740 -7.66 32.27 3.14
C THR A 740 -8.71 32.31 2.03
N THR A 741 -8.34 31.96 0.79
CA THR A 741 -9.22 31.92 -0.38
C THR A 741 -10.23 30.77 -0.25
N PRO A 742 -11.54 31.03 -0.27
CA PRO A 742 -12.53 29.96 -0.39
C PRO A 742 -12.34 29.20 -1.72
N SER A 743 -12.59 27.89 -1.74
CA SER A 743 -12.54 27.08 -2.98
C SER A 743 -13.48 27.56 -4.10
N GLU A 744 -14.40 28.48 -3.79
CA GLU A 744 -15.40 29.05 -4.68
C GLU A 744 -14.85 30.11 -5.64
N VAL A 745 -13.58 30.52 -5.53
CA VAL A 745 -12.99 31.50 -6.46
C VAL A 745 -12.77 30.88 -7.84
N VAL A 746 -13.81 30.97 -8.66
CA VAL A 746 -13.72 31.05 -10.11
C VAL A 746 -12.73 32.17 -10.46
N VAL A 747 -11.69 31.83 -11.21
CA VAL A 747 -10.79 32.82 -11.80
C VAL A 747 -11.58 33.54 -12.90
N GLN A 748 -11.89 34.82 -12.66
CA GLN A 748 -12.55 35.72 -13.62
C GLN A 748 -11.56 36.36 -14.59
#